data_AF-A0AB74CPB5-F1
#
_entry.id   AF-A0AB74CPB5-F1
#
_cell.length_a   1.000
_cell.length_b   1.000
_cell.length_c   1.000
_cell.angle_alpha   90.00
_cell.angle_beta   90.00
_cell.angle_gamma   90.00
#
_symmetry.space_group_name_H-M   'P 1'
#
loop_
_entity.id
_entity.type
_entity.pdbx_description
1 polymer ?
#
loop_
_entity_poly.entity_id
_entity_poly.type
_entity_poly.pdbx_seq_one_letter_code
_entity_poly.pdbx_strand_id
1 'polypeptide(L)'
;MYGASDLVNDSKLSVRFYEDFFYNEVFDFDSKKPGGPLHRRKKEQKWIRERRLGRGTFADVWLYKCDEDVGTKFQAVKVIPRLSHSTKAIDYTRELEAMFKFSHRKYKGLFVEALGWFDNPRSVFVTMEYIELGDLEQHLDPPLGEAAAQQISSQLLEGLEHIHSNGFVHRDLKPANIFVVQKDPHWLVKIGDFGVSKRTREGDSAFQTVAGTPGFWAPEVNMTLGRDDVQYTQMVDIWSLGVMLHYILTGCLPFSQHLQLRKYIQDGQFPTALLDARGVSSECKTFIQKLLVVEPTARLSAKDALLHSWIQSLSHNSHVNGAELESGYLGDRIREANETPSLSTPIPQPSPSQDGIEGTTAGQSNAKSMRKENRRRRKEQDITIFERECAYLHSRGKVAYRRLWASKAERIFSSVHDKRKLRLGADHPLTLESLHWQGKSLFRFGLVNKAEKVLREAYEKRKATLGPLHPDTIESLYQIGSGLLRQGMEKKALEPLWKVYHARKQSIDSDGGGAVKSVERLTKCLQKLGKHDQALKLLLRHYEESKARPDPYGGAFFGIAGCLAPCLRELKMYAEAANVYREIAEFWRLMGASFPRFESMIASGNCLLAGCLFKEAEVLFTEVYEQKVREYGVDHWKTLYSAHGPGACFYGLGASFYGQGEMKKAHEMFRKAYECRQEYLGDNHTLTRESLQRMIEAESGTQKLFNRLSRASKRMARSIR
;
A
#
# COMPACT_ATOMS: atom_id res chain seq x y z
N MET A 1 -11.78 -27.68 11.37
CA MET A 1 -11.31 -26.33 11.77
C MET A 1 -12.53 -25.55 12.24
N TYR A 2 -12.56 -25.01 13.45
CA TYR A 2 -13.66 -24.13 13.88
C TYR A 2 -13.48 -22.77 13.18
N GLY A 3 -14.39 -22.40 12.26
CA GLY A 3 -14.45 -21.07 11.63
C GLY A 3 -14.33 -20.99 10.10
N ALA A 4 -14.11 -22.09 9.38
CA ALA A 4 -14.12 -22.10 7.90
C ALA A 4 -15.56 -22.20 7.36
N SER A 5 -15.86 -21.50 6.26
CA SER A 5 -17.18 -21.58 5.59
C SER A 5 -17.47 -22.98 5.06
N ASP A 6 -18.75 -23.37 4.97
CA ASP A 6 -19.17 -24.66 4.40
C ASP A 6 -18.54 -24.93 3.04
N LEU A 7 -18.48 -23.92 2.16
CA LEU A 7 -17.81 -24.02 0.86
C LEU A 7 -16.35 -24.51 0.94
N VAL A 8 -15.60 -24.06 1.94
CA VAL A 8 -14.20 -24.47 2.14
C VAL A 8 -14.16 -25.86 2.76
N ASN A 9 -15.04 -26.18 3.71
CA ASN A 9 -15.07 -27.51 4.32
C ASN A 9 -15.47 -28.59 3.31
N ASP A 10 -16.47 -28.31 2.48
CA ASP A 10 -17.00 -29.22 1.46
C ASP A 10 -16.01 -29.45 0.30
N SER A 11 -15.11 -28.48 0.07
CA SER A 11 -14.04 -28.59 -0.94
C SER A 11 -12.79 -29.31 -0.43
N LYS A 12 -12.80 -29.81 0.81
CA LYS A 12 -11.65 -30.52 1.39
C LYS A 12 -11.59 -31.96 0.87
N LEU A 13 -10.46 -32.32 0.28
CA LEU A 13 -10.21 -33.64 -0.29
C LEU A 13 -9.79 -34.65 0.79
N SER A 14 -10.25 -35.90 0.63
CA SER A 14 -9.78 -37.04 1.42
C SER A 14 -8.51 -37.59 0.76
N VAL A 15 -7.36 -37.27 1.36
CA VAL A 15 -6.05 -37.52 0.74
C VAL A 15 -5.12 -38.32 1.65
N ARG A 16 -4.46 -39.35 1.08
CA ARG A 16 -3.26 -39.97 1.65
C ARG A 16 -2.03 -39.42 0.93
N PHE A 17 -1.28 -38.55 1.62
CA PHE A 17 -0.16 -37.81 1.05
C PHE A 17 1.20 -38.46 1.38
N TYR A 18 2.04 -38.59 0.37
CA TYR A 18 3.44 -39.01 0.44
C TYR A 18 4.33 -37.89 -0.13
N GLU A 19 5.64 -37.99 0.05
CA GLU A 19 6.56 -36.91 -0.31
C GLU A 19 6.41 -36.43 -1.76
N ASP A 20 6.28 -37.36 -2.72
CA ASP A 20 6.18 -37.07 -4.16
C ASP A 20 4.87 -37.46 -4.83
N PHE A 21 3.91 -38.04 -4.11
CA PHE A 21 2.62 -38.43 -4.69
C PHE A 21 1.52 -38.45 -3.64
N PHE A 22 0.26 -38.47 -4.08
CA PHE A 22 -0.87 -38.64 -3.17
C PHE A 22 -2.01 -39.43 -3.79
N TYR A 23 -2.80 -40.09 -2.94
CA TYR A 23 -4.05 -40.71 -3.34
C TYR A 23 -5.22 -39.82 -2.94
N ASN A 24 -6.11 -39.52 -3.88
CA ASN A 24 -7.37 -38.82 -3.64
C ASN A 24 -8.53 -39.81 -3.76
N GLU A 25 -9.43 -39.82 -2.79
CA GLU A 25 -10.64 -40.63 -2.84
C GLU A 25 -11.72 -39.94 -3.69
N VAL A 26 -12.12 -40.59 -4.78
CA VAL A 26 -13.19 -40.12 -5.68
C VAL A 26 -14.32 -41.14 -5.76
N PHE A 27 -15.48 -40.70 -6.24
CA PHE A 27 -16.61 -41.57 -6.48
C PHE A 27 -16.93 -41.59 -7.97
N ASP A 28 -17.09 -42.79 -8.50
CA ASP A 28 -17.51 -43.01 -9.89
C ASP A 28 -18.90 -43.64 -9.92
N PHE A 29 -19.61 -43.47 -11.02
CA PHE A 29 -20.91 -44.08 -11.28
C PHE A 29 -20.76 -45.12 -12.37
N ASP A 30 -20.80 -46.39 -11.98
CA ASP A 30 -20.65 -47.51 -12.90
C ASP A 30 -21.93 -48.35 -12.95
N SER A 31 -22.29 -48.82 -14.14
CA SER A 31 -23.39 -49.77 -14.34
C SER A 31 -22.79 -51.14 -14.62
N LYS A 32 -23.12 -52.16 -13.81
CA LYS A 32 -22.67 -53.55 -14.03
C LYS A 32 -23.08 -54.12 -15.41
N LYS A 33 -24.00 -53.47 -16.13
CA LYS A 33 -24.44 -53.79 -17.50
C LYS A 33 -24.71 -52.49 -18.26
N PRO A 34 -24.43 -52.41 -19.58
CA PRO A 34 -24.79 -51.25 -20.40
C PRO A 34 -26.30 -50.95 -20.28
N GLY A 35 -26.65 -49.73 -19.86
CA GLY A 35 -28.04 -49.29 -19.65
C GLY A 35 -28.66 -49.69 -18.29
N GLY A 36 -27.90 -50.27 -17.36
CA GLY A 36 -28.35 -50.62 -16.01
C GLY A 36 -28.27 -49.47 -14.99
N PRO A 37 -28.76 -49.68 -13.75
CA PRO A 37 -28.70 -48.67 -12.69
C PRO A 37 -27.26 -48.31 -12.35
N LEU A 38 -26.96 -47.01 -12.30
CA LEU A 38 -25.65 -46.50 -11.89
C LEU A 38 -25.43 -46.73 -10.39
N HIS A 39 -24.34 -47.41 -10.05
CA HIS A 39 -23.92 -47.63 -8.67
C HIS A 39 -22.73 -46.74 -8.35
N ARG A 40 -22.81 -46.03 -7.21
CA ARG A 40 -21.71 -45.21 -6.71
C ARG A 40 -20.59 -46.11 -6.15
N ARG A 41 -19.41 -46.10 -6.78
CA ARG A 41 -18.23 -46.86 -6.33
C ARG A 41 -17.15 -45.92 -5.84
N LYS A 42 -16.52 -46.24 -4.70
CA LYS A 42 -15.32 -45.54 -4.22
C LYS A 42 -14.10 -45.99 -5.03
N LYS A 43 -13.35 -45.04 -5.57
CA LYS A 43 -12.12 -45.25 -6.35
C LYS A 43 -11.03 -44.35 -5.77
N GLU A 44 -9.79 -44.81 -5.77
CA GLU A 44 -8.64 -43.99 -5.39
C GLU A 44 -7.89 -43.57 -6.65
N GLN A 45 -7.61 -42.27 -6.77
CA GLN A 45 -6.80 -41.71 -7.84
C GLN A 45 -5.41 -41.38 -7.33
N LYS A 46 -4.39 -41.96 -7.96
CA LYS A 46 -2.99 -41.68 -7.64
C LYS A 46 -2.50 -40.51 -8.49
N TRP A 47 -1.93 -39.50 -7.82
CA TRP A 47 -1.38 -38.30 -8.43
C TRP A 47 0.11 -38.21 -8.13
N ILE A 48 0.94 -38.22 -9.16
CA ILE A 48 2.41 -38.24 -9.06
C ILE A 48 2.93 -36.84 -9.39
N ARG A 49 3.82 -36.31 -8.55
CA ARG A 49 4.50 -35.01 -8.78
C ARG A 49 5.48 -35.18 -9.93
N GLU A 50 5.40 -34.28 -10.90
CA GLU A 50 6.25 -34.29 -12.11
C GLU A 50 7.35 -33.23 -11.99
N ARG A 51 7.00 -31.95 -12.20
CA ARG A 51 7.93 -30.83 -12.22
C ARG A 51 7.36 -29.63 -11.50
N ARG A 52 8.24 -28.73 -11.04
CA ARG A 52 7.82 -27.45 -10.48
C ARG A 52 7.37 -26.52 -11.62
N LEU A 53 6.21 -25.90 -11.45
CA LEU A 53 5.65 -24.91 -12.38
C LEU A 53 6.05 -23.48 -12.00
N GLY A 54 6.14 -23.18 -10.71
CA GLY A 54 6.50 -21.85 -10.23
C GLY A 54 6.94 -21.85 -8.76
N ARG A 55 7.74 -20.84 -8.37
CA ARG A 55 8.18 -20.58 -6.99
C ARG A 55 7.88 -19.13 -6.64
N GLY A 56 6.94 -18.93 -5.72
CA GLY A 56 6.56 -17.61 -5.21
C GLY A 56 7.10 -17.36 -3.80
N THR A 57 6.98 -16.11 -3.33
CA THR A 57 7.40 -15.69 -1.98
C THR A 57 6.60 -16.37 -0.86
N PHE A 58 5.41 -16.91 -1.19
CA PHE A 58 4.45 -17.45 -0.22
C PHE A 58 3.97 -18.87 -0.54
N ALA A 59 4.30 -19.42 -1.73
CA ALA A 59 3.88 -20.77 -2.14
C ALA A 59 4.74 -21.30 -3.30
N ASP A 60 4.88 -22.63 -3.37
CA ASP A 60 5.40 -23.34 -4.54
C ASP A 60 4.25 -23.96 -5.33
N VAL A 61 4.35 -24.02 -6.67
CA VAL A 61 3.35 -24.67 -7.52
C VAL A 61 3.99 -25.81 -8.29
N TRP A 62 3.38 -26.99 -8.23
CA TRP A 62 3.88 -28.23 -8.83
C TRP A 62 2.86 -28.83 -9.79
N LEU A 63 3.35 -29.42 -10.89
CA LEU A 63 2.55 -30.21 -11.81
C LEU A 63 2.40 -31.63 -11.25
N TYR A 64 1.18 -32.14 -11.25
CA TYR A 64 0.87 -33.52 -10.90
C TYR A 64 0.18 -34.22 -12.06
N LYS A 65 0.60 -35.45 -12.33
CA LYS A 65 0.03 -36.35 -13.33
C LYS A 65 -0.81 -37.44 -12.65
N CYS A 66 -1.99 -37.71 -13.18
CA CYS A 66 -2.82 -38.80 -12.71
C CYS A 66 -2.33 -40.13 -13.31
N ASP A 67 -2.12 -41.12 -12.46
CA ASP A 67 -1.72 -42.49 -12.80
C ASP A 67 -3.01 -43.34 -12.94
N GLU A 68 -3.75 -43.13 -14.02
CA GLU A 68 -4.99 -43.83 -14.39
C GLU A 68 -4.88 -44.47 -15.79
N ASP A 69 -5.58 -45.59 -16.02
CA ASP A 69 -5.57 -46.35 -17.29
C ASP A 69 -6.23 -45.62 -18.48
N VAL A 70 -7.04 -44.57 -18.23
CA VAL A 70 -7.83 -43.88 -19.26
C VAL A 70 -7.56 -42.38 -19.24
N GLY A 71 -6.73 -41.95 -20.21
CA GLY A 71 -6.41 -40.55 -20.47
C GLY A 71 -5.40 -39.96 -19.46
N THR A 72 -4.37 -39.30 -19.97
CA THR A 72 -3.43 -38.58 -19.09
C THR A 72 -4.08 -37.30 -18.60
N LYS A 73 -4.32 -37.21 -17.29
CA LYS A 73 -4.83 -35.98 -16.63
C LYS A 73 -3.71 -35.28 -15.88
N PHE A 74 -3.71 -33.95 -15.97
CA PHE A 74 -2.76 -33.09 -15.27
C PHE A 74 -3.50 -32.12 -14.35
N GLN A 75 -2.87 -31.76 -13.23
CA GLN A 75 -3.35 -30.71 -12.35
C GLN A 75 -2.17 -29.92 -11.76
N ALA A 76 -2.40 -28.66 -11.43
CA ALA A 76 -1.46 -27.84 -10.68
C ALA A 76 -1.78 -27.94 -9.18
N VAL A 77 -0.75 -28.07 -8.34
CA VAL A 77 -0.89 -28.12 -6.88
C VAL A 77 -0.07 -27.01 -6.26
N LYS A 78 -0.77 -26.03 -5.66
CA LYS A 78 -0.17 -24.92 -4.89
C LYS A 78 0.08 -25.38 -3.46
N VAL A 79 1.33 -25.27 -3.01
CA VAL A 79 1.81 -25.68 -1.68
C VAL A 79 2.11 -24.43 -0.86
N ILE A 80 1.34 -24.21 0.19
CA ILE A 80 1.40 -23.03 1.05
C ILE A 80 1.92 -23.45 2.43
N PRO A 81 3.14 -23.05 2.82
CA PRO A 81 3.70 -23.41 4.13
C PRO A 81 2.91 -22.81 5.30
N ARG A 82 2.72 -23.58 6.37
CA ARG A 82 2.18 -23.12 7.66
C ARG A 82 3.31 -22.48 8.47
N LEU A 83 3.30 -21.14 8.61
CA LEU A 83 4.31 -20.41 9.39
C LEU A 83 4.10 -20.65 10.90
N SER A 84 5.07 -21.26 11.58
CA SER A 84 4.93 -21.81 12.94
C SER A 84 5.15 -20.84 14.11
N HIS A 85 5.48 -19.58 13.88
CA HIS A 85 5.99 -18.68 14.95
C HIS A 85 5.40 -17.25 14.97
N SER A 86 4.23 -17.00 14.37
CA SER A 86 3.55 -15.70 14.51
C SER A 86 2.35 -15.81 15.44
N THR A 87 2.22 -14.87 16.38
CA THR A 87 1.13 -14.77 17.38
C THR A 87 -0.26 -14.54 16.78
N LYS A 88 -0.39 -14.54 15.45
CA LYS A 88 -1.66 -14.62 14.72
C LYS A 88 -1.55 -15.74 13.69
N ALA A 89 -2.35 -16.80 13.82
CA ALA A 89 -2.46 -17.83 12.80
C ALA A 89 -2.81 -17.16 11.45
N ILE A 90 -2.09 -17.48 10.38
CA ILE A 90 -2.44 -17.01 9.04
C ILE A 90 -3.78 -17.66 8.67
N ASP A 91 -4.78 -16.82 8.44
CA ASP A 91 -6.14 -17.24 8.10
C ASP A 91 -6.25 -17.51 6.59
N TYR A 92 -5.79 -18.69 6.16
CA TYR A 92 -5.89 -19.15 4.76
C TYR A 92 -7.34 -19.43 4.32
N THR A 93 -8.31 -19.45 5.25
CA THR A 93 -9.70 -19.78 4.92
C THR A 93 -10.33 -18.79 3.95
N ARG A 94 -9.91 -17.52 4.00
CA ARG A 94 -10.41 -16.44 3.12
C ARG A 94 -9.93 -16.59 1.68
N GLU A 95 -8.67 -16.97 1.48
CA GLU A 95 -8.12 -17.23 0.14
C GLU A 95 -8.83 -18.45 -0.49
N LEU A 96 -8.98 -19.52 0.29
CA LEU A 96 -9.71 -20.72 -0.14
C LEU A 96 -11.18 -20.40 -0.48
N GLU A 97 -11.87 -19.59 0.34
CA GLU A 97 -13.26 -19.18 0.10
C GLU A 97 -13.40 -18.48 -1.26
N ALA A 98 -12.50 -17.55 -1.59
CA ALA A 98 -12.50 -16.87 -2.89
C ALA A 98 -12.27 -17.87 -4.04
N MET A 99 -11.22 -18.70 -3.94
CA MET A 99 -10.87 -19.68 -4.98
C MET A 99 -12.03 -20.63 -5.28
N PHE A 100 -12.62 -21.25 -4.25
CA PHE A 100 -13.73 -22.18 -4.45
C PHE A 100 -15.02 -21.47 -4.90
N LYS A 101 -15.26 -20.24 -4.45
CA LYS A 101 -16.42 -19.46 -4.90
C LYS A 101 -16.36 -19.18 -6.39
N PHE A 102 -15.19 -18.76 -6.89
CA PHE A 102 -14.99 -18.45 -8.30
C PHE A 102 -14.71 -19.67 -9.18
N SER A 103 -14.62 -20.86 -8.60
CA SER A 103 -14.59 -22.15 -9.31
C SER A 103 -15.98 -22.70 -9.62
N HIS A 104 -17.05 -22.04 -9.15
CA HIS A 104 -18.42 -22.46 -9.44
C HIS A 104 -18.73 -22.37 -10.95
N ARG A 105 -19.53 -23.30 -11.48
CA ARG A 105 -19.88 -23.43 -12.92
C ARG A 105 -20.29 -22.12 -13.61
N LYS A 106 -20.88 -21.17 -12.87
CA LYS A 106 -21.32 -19.87 -13.40
C LYS A 106 -20.19 -18.91 -13.78
N TYR A 107 -18.98 -19.15 -13.28
CA TYR A 107 -17.79 -18.35 -13.54
C TYR A 107 -16.77 -19.10 -14.41
N LYS A 108 -17.16 -20.27 -14.92
CA LYS A 108 -16.32 -21.11 -15.76
C LYS A 108 -15.84 -20.31 -16.97
N GLY A 109 -14.53 -20.36 -17.23
CA GLY A 109 -13.90 -19.60 -18.32
C GLY A 109 -13.29 -18.27 -17.91
N LEU A 110 -13.64 -17.71 -16.75
CA LEU A 110 -13.09 -16.43 -16.27
C LEU A 110 -11.99 -16.60 -15.22
N PHE A 111 -12.03 -17.67 -14.43
CA PHE A 111 -11.08 -17.92 -13.35
C PHE A 111 -10.45 -19.31 -13.45
N VAL A 112 -9.24 -19.45 -12.90
CA VAL A 112 -8.60 -20.74 -12.71
C VAL A 112 -9.40 -21.55 -11.68
N GLU A 113 -9.84 -22.74 -12.08
CA GLU A 113 -10.67 -23.63 -11.30
C GLU A 113 -9.85 -24.36 -10.22
N ALA A 114 -10.23 -24.17 -8.96
CA ALA A 114 -9.77 -24.95 -7.83
C ALA A 114 -10.59 -26.25 -7.74
N LEU A 115 -9.90 -27.39 -7.76
CA LEU A 115 -10.49 -28.73 -7.77
C LEU A 115 -10.70 -29.27 -6.35
N GLY A 116 -9.96 -28.72 -5.38
CA GLY A 116 -10.07 -29.09 -3.97
C GLY A 116 -8.83 -28.68 -3.18
N TRP A 117 -8.82 -28.95 -1.88
CA TRP A 117 -7.65 -28.72 -1.04
C TRP A 117 -7.48 -29.80 0.02
N PHE A 118 -6.26 -29.97 0.49
CA PHE A 118 -5.92 -30.82 1.62
C PHE A 118 -4.77 -30.20 2.42
N ASP A 119 -4.45 -30.75 3.58
CA ASP A 119 -3.41 -30.18 4.44
C ASP A 119 -2.67 -31.24 5.24
N ASN A 120 -1.50 -30.85 5.71
CA ASN A 120 -0.73 -31.58 6.70
C ASN A 120 -0.23 -30.58 7.77
N PRO A 121 0.49 -31.04 8.82
CA PRO A 121 0.98 -30.15 9.87
C PRO A 121 1.92 -29.03 9.39
N ARG A 122 2.54 -29.17 8.21
CA ARG A 122 3.52 -28.23 7.65
C ARG A 122 2.98 -27.33 6.55
N SER A 123 1.97 -27.76 5.79
CA SER A 123 1.50 -27.04 4.60
C SER A 123 0.01 -27.26 4.31
N VAL A 124 -0.58 -26.29 3.60
CA VAL A 124 -1.87 -26.39 2.90
C VAL A 124 -1.61 -26.62 1.41
N PHE A 125 -2.35 -27.52 0.79
CA PHE A 125 -2.24 -27.88 -0.62
C PHE A 125 -3.56 -27.57 -1.32
N VAL A 126 -3.51 -26.83 -2.42
CA VAL A 126 -4.69 -26.52 -3.24
C VAL A 126 -4.47 -27.11 -4.62
N THR A 127 -5.37 -27.99 -5.03
CA THR A 127 -5.37 -28.60 -6.37
C THR A 127 -6.19 -27.72 -7.31
N MET A 128 -5.68 -27.51 -8.52
CA MET A 128 -6.23 -26.59 -9.51
C MET A 128 -6.11 -27.18 -10.91
N GLU A 129 -6.93 -26.73 -11.84
CA GLU A 129 -6.75 -27.06 -13.26
C GLU A 129 -5.34 -26.67 -13.73
N TYR A 130 -4.76 -27.49 -14.61
CA TYR A 130 -3.49 -27.16 -15.26
C TYR A 130 -3.76 -26.45 -16.59
N ILE A 131 -3.21 -25.26 -16.76
CA ILE A 131 -3.29 -24.48 -18.00
C ILE A 131 -1.94 -24.59 -18.72
N GLU A 132 -1.94 -25.31 -19.84
CA GLU A 132 -0.72 -25.74 -20.52
C GLU A 132 0.12 -24.58 -21.07
N LEU A 133 -0.52 -23.53 -21.59
CA LEU A 133 0.19 -22.38 -22.16
C LEU A 133 0.76 -21.45 -21.08
N GLY A 134 0.51 -21.70 -19.79
CA GLY A 134 1.05 -20.88 -18.70
C GLY A 134 0.40 -19.49 -18.58
N ASP A 135 1.15 -18.57 -18.00
CA ASP A 135 0.70 -17.20 -17.72
C ASP A 135 1.01 -16.20 -18.84
N LEU A 136 0.35 -15.05 -18.81
CA LEU A 136 0.41 -14.03 -19.86
C LEU A 136 1.79 -13.39 -19.94
N GLU A 137 2.56 -13.31 -18.86
CA GLU A 137 3.90 -12.69 -18.86
C GLU A 137 4.85 -13.37 -19.86
N GLN A 138 4.70 -14.70 -20.00
CA GLN A 138 5.49 -15.52 -20.91
C GLN A 138 5.15 -15.28 -22.39
N HIS A 139 4.11 -14.50 -22.69
CA HIS A 139 3.60 -14.25 -24.04
C HIS A 139 3.66 -12.77 -24.45
N LEU A 140 4.47 -11.96 -23.77
CA LEU A 140 4.59 -10.51 -24.04
C LEU A 140 5.89 -10.11 -24.77
N ASP A 141 6.66 -11.09 -25.24
CA ASP A 141 7.80 -10.85 -26.13
C ASP A 141 7.57 -11.52 -27.50
N PRO A 142 7.20 -10.77 -28.55
CA PRO A 142 7.02 -9.31 -28.58
C PRO A 142 5.69 -8.85 -27.94
N PRO A 143 5.52 -7.55 -27.63
CA PRO A 143 4.27 -7.02 -27.08
C PRO A 143 3.09 -7.19 -28.04
N LEU A 144 1.89 -7.32 -27.48
CA LEU A 144 0.68 -7.69 -28.23
C LEU A 144 0.06 -6.51 -28.97
N GLY A 145 -0.62 -6.82 -30.07
CA GLY A 145 -1.42 -5.86 -30.81
C GLY A 145 -2.68 -5.42 -30.07
N GLU A 146 -3.26 -4.29 -30.50
CA GLU A 146 -4.41 -3.68 -29.85
C GLU A 146 -5.63 -4.62 -29.78
N ALA A 147 -5.89 -5.42 -30.82
CA ALA A 147 -7.01 -6.37 -30.84
C ALA A 147 -6.90 -7.46 -29.74
N ALA A 148 -5.70 -8.03 -29.57
CA ALA A 148 -5.44 -9.01 -28.51
C ALA A 148 -5.56 -8.37 -27.12
N ALA A 149 -4.98 -7.17 -26.95
CA ALA A 149 -5.10 -6.39 -25.71
C ALA A 149 -6.56 -6.06 -25.36
N GLN A 150 -7.40 -5.78 -26.36
CA GLN A 150 -8.84 -5.52 -26.21
C GLN A 150 -9.61 -6.78 -25.76
N GLN A 151 -9.38 -7.93 -26.42
CA GLN A 151 -9.98 -9.22 -26.06
C GLN A 151 -9.63 -9.63 -24.62
N ILE A 152 -8.35 -9.51 -24.25
CA ILE A 152 -7.86 -9.80 -22.90
C ILE A 152 -8.51 -8.83 -21.89
N SER A 153 -8.52 -7.53 -22.18
CA SER A 153 -9.08 -6.52 -21.28
C SER A 153 -10.56 -6.73 -21.01
N SER A 154 -11.36 -7.13 -22.01
CA SER A 154 -12.78 -7.44 -21.84
C SER A 154 -12.99 -8.57 -20.83
N GLN A 155 -12.30 -9.70 -21.01
CA GLN A 155 -12.39 -10.86 -20.12
C GLN A 155 -11.93 -10.54 -18.69
N LEU A 156 -10.85 -9.75 -18.55
CA LEU A 156 -10.38 -9.32 -17.24
C LEU A 156 -11.39 -8.41 -16.54
N LEU A 157 -12.06 -7.51 -17.26
CA LEU A 157 -13.08 -6.64 -16.70
C LEU A 157 -14.34 -7.42 -16.28
N GLU A 158 -14.75 -8.41 -17.06
CA GLU A 158 -15.84 -9.33 -16.69
C GLU A 158 -15.52 -10.08 -15.40
N GLY A 159 -14.31 -10.65 -15.29
CA GLY A 159 -13.84 -11.29 -14.07
C GLY A 159 -13.77 -10.32 -12.88
N LEU A 160 -13.24 -9.11 -13.08
CA LEU A 160 -13.15 -8.10 -12.02
C LEU A 160 -14.53 -7.62 -11.55
N GLU A 161 -15.51 -7.47 -12.45
CA GLU A 161 -16.89 -7.14 -12.08
C GLU A 161 -17.47 -8.19 -11.12
N HIS A 162 -17.25 -9.46 -11.42
CA HIS A 162 -17.69 -10.56 -10.57
C HIS A 162 -16.95 -10.61 -9.22
N ILE A 163 -15.63 -10.35 -9.21
CA ILE A 163 -14.87 -10.23 -7.97
C ILE A 163 -15.43 -9.08 -7.11
N HIS A 164 -15.59 -7.89 -7.69
CA HIS A 164 -15.98 -6.67 -6.98
C HIS A 164 -17.44 -6.69 -6.50
N SER A 165 -18.37 -7.19 -7.32
CA SER A 165 -19.79 -7.32 -6.95
C SER A 165 -20.02 -8.35 -5.83
N ASN A 166 -19.13 -9.33 -5.69
CA ASN A 166 -19.16 -10.29 -4.59
C ASN A 166 -18.38 -9.83 -3.34
N GLY A 167 -17.89 -8.59 -3.32
CA GLY A 167 -17.18 -8.01 -2.17
C GLY A 167 -15.73 -8.51 -2.00
N PHE A 168 -15.13 -9.04 -3.06
CA PHE A 168 -13.72 -9.41 -3.11
C PHE A 168 -12.89 -8.33 -3.81
N VAL A 169 -11.58 -8.39 -3.61
CA VAL A 169 -10.56 -7.57 -4.28
C VAL A 169 -9.37 -8.47 -4.59
N HIS A 170 -8.83 -8.42 -5.80
CA HIS A 170 -7.73 -9.30 -6.23
C HIS A 170 -6.39 -8.90 -5.59
N ARG A 171 -6.03 -7.61 -5.65
CA ARG A 171 -4.84 -6.95 -5.05
C ARG A 171 -3.47 -7.28 -5.63
N ASP A 172 -3.30 -8.36 -6.38
CA ASP A 172 -2.06 -8.65 -7.12
C ASP A 172 -2.31 -8.93 -8.61
N LEU A 173 -3.14 -8.11 -9.26
CA LEU A 173 -3.39 -8.27 -10.69
C LEU A 173 -2.13 -7.87 -11.48
N LYS A 174 -1.58 -8.80 -12.26
CA LYS A 174 -0.38 -8.66 -13.09
C LYS A 174 -0.34 -9.77 -14.16
N PRO A 175 0.46 -9.65 -15.23
CA PRO A 175 0.53 -10.67 -16.29
C PRO A 175 0.81 -12.10 -15.79
N ALA A 176 1.70 -12.27 -14.81
CA ALA A 176 2.01 -13.59 -14.22
C ALA A 176 0.83 -14.25 -13.49
N ASN A 177 -0.27 -13.54 -13.23
CA ASN A 177 -1.49 -14.05 -12.60
C ASN A 177 -2.66 -14.18 -13.59
N ILE A 178 -2.43 -13.93 -14.88
CA ILE A 178 -3.41 -14.11 -15.95
C ILE A 178 -2.98 -15.32 -16.77
N PHE A 179 -3.79 -16.37 -16.83
CA PHE A 179 -3.44 -17.61 -17.52
C PHE A 179 -4.01 -17.63 -18.93
N VAL A 180 -3.21 -18.07 -19.89
CA VAL A 180 -3.60 -18.13 -21.31
C VAL A 180 -4.19 -19.50 -21.59
N VAL A 181 -5.46 -19.56 -21.96
CA VAL A 181 -6.14 -20.80 -22.37
C VAL A 181 -6.00 -21.01 -23.87
N GLN A 182 -6.11 -19.93 -24.63
CA GLN A 182 -6.00 -19.94 -26.08
C GLN A 182 -5.32 -18.65 -26.55
N LYS A 183 -4.51 -18.75 -27.60
CA LYS A 183 -3.86 -17.61 -28.26
C LYS A 183 -4.60 -17.24 -29.54
N ASP A 184 -4.13 -16.14 -30.16
CA ASP A 184 -4.47 -15.63 -31.49
C ASP A 184 -5.08 -16.66 -32.47
N PRO A 185 -6.15 -16.31 -33.22
CA PRO A 185 -6.78 -14.99 -33.35
C PRO A 185 -7.80 -14.65 -32.24
N HIS A 186 -8.10 -15.61 -31.36
CA HIS A 186 -9.07 -15.44 -30.28
C HIS A 186 -8.40 -15.77 -28.94
N TRP A 187 -7.94 -14.73 -28.27
CA TRP A 187 -7.33 -14.85 -26.95
C TRP A 187 -8.39 -15.23 -25.91
N LEU A 188 -8.16 -16.34 -25.21
CA LEU A 188 -8.95 -16.74 -24.05
C LEU A 188 -8.04 -16.75 -22.83
N VAL A 189 -8.43 -16.02 -21.78
CA VAL A 189 -7.63 -15.88 -20.55
C VAL A 189 -8.47 -16.13 -19.31
N LYS A 190 -7.81 -16.64 -18.27
CA LYS A 190 -8.41 -16.87 -16.94
C LYS A 190 -7.62 -16.11 -15.88
N ILE A 191 -8.31 -15.47 -14.94
CA ILE A 191 -7.70 -14.84 -13.76
C ILE A 191 -7.34 -15.94 -12.74
N GLY A 192 -6.10 -15.94 -12.27
CA GLY A 192 -5.62 -16.86 -11.26
C GLY A 192 -4.94 -16.16 -10.07
N ASP A 193 -4.54 -16.98 -9.09
CA ASP A 193 -3.80 -16.58 -7.88
C ASP A 193 -4.46 -15.48 -7.01
N PHE A 194 -5.44 -15.89 -6.22
CA PHE A 194 -6.12 -15.05 -5.22
C PHE A 194 -5.32 -14.85 -3.91
N GLY A 195 -4.01 -15.07 -3.92
CA GLY A 195 -3.10 -15.15 -2.74
C GLY A 195 -3.03 -13.93 -1.81
N VAL A 196 -3.74 -12.85 -2.14
CA VAL A 196 -3.83 -11.62 -1.35
C VAL A 196 -5.29 -11.15 -1.18
N SER A 197 -6.27 -11.90 -1.71
CA SER A 197 -7.66 -11.48 -1.71
C SER A 197 -8.23 -11.37 -0.29
N LYS A 198 -8.95 -10.27 0.01
CA LYS A 198 -9.63 -10.08 1.30
C LYS A 198 -11.10 -9.74 1.07
N ARG A 199 -11.98 -10.35 1.86
CA ARG A 199 -13.39 -9.98 1.99
C ARG A 199 -13.50 -8.65 2.73
N THR A 200 -14.35 -7.76 2.24
CA THR A 200 -14.58 -6.45 2.87
C THR A 200 -15.66 -6.57 3.96
N ARG A 201 -15.30 -6.43 5.25
CA ARG A 201 -16.25 -6.31 6.38
C ARG A 201 -16.14 -4.92 7.02
N GLU A 202 -17.25 -4.40 7.54
CA GLU A 202 -17.23 -3.20 8.38
C GLU A 202 -16.45 -3.47 9.67
N GLY A 203 -15.38 -2.69 9.91
CA GLY A 203 -14.59 -2.75 11.15
C GLY A 203 -13.27 -3.53 11.10
N ASP A 204 -12.98 -4.29 10.04
CA ASP A 204 -11.66 -4.92 9.87
C ASP A 204 -10.65 -3.88 9.35
N SER A 205 -9.66 -3.52 10.18
CA SER A 205 -8.58 -2.62 9.75
C SER A 205 -7.81 -3.25 8.59
N ALA A 206 -7.65 -2.53 7.48
CA ALA A 206 -7.00 -3.03 6.27
C ALA A 206 -5.49 -3.37 6.45
N PHE A 207 -4.95 -3.15 7.64
CA PHE A 207 -3.52 -3.17 7.98
C PHE A 207 -3.06 -4.50 8.57
N GLN A 208 -2.68 -5.39 7.68
CA GLN A 208 -1.60 -6.37 7.89
C GLN A 208 -1.35 -7.03 6.53
N THR A 209 -0.08 -6.98 6.09
CA THR A 209 0.49 -7.42 4.80
C THR A 209 0.29 -6.46 3.62
N VAL A 210 1.30 -5.62 3.34
CA VAL A 210 1.49 -5.01 2.01
C VAL A 210 1.84 -6.16 1.08
N ALA A 211 0.95 -6.48 0.15
CA ALA A 211 1.13 -7.58 -0.78
C ALA A 211 0.69 -7.15 -2.18
N GLY A 212 1.43 -7.64 -3.18
CA GLY A 212 1.35 -7.27 -4.59
C GLY A 212 2.71 -6.92 -5.19
N THR A 213 2.78 -6.75 -6.51
CA THR A 213 4.02 -6.40 -7.23
C THR A 213 4.17 -4.88 -7.40
N PRO A 214 5.24 -4.22 -6.88
CA PRO A 214 5.32 -2.76 -6.77
C PRO A 214 5.06 -1.94 -8.04
N GLY A 215 5.42 -2.47 -9.22
CA GLY A 215 5.22 -1.80 -10.52
C GLY A 215 3.75 -1.65 -10.93
N PHE A 216 2.85 -2.46 -10.36
CA PHE A 216 1.41 -2.44 -10.66
C PHE A 216 0.59 -1.71 -9.59
N TRP A 217 1.23 -1.21 -8.52
CA TRP A 217 0.51 -0.61 -7.41
C TRP A 217 -0.11 0.75 -7.75
N ALA A 218 -1.35 0.92 -7.33
CA ALA A 218 -2.04 2.20 -7.38
C ALA A 218 -1.38 3.23 -6.44
N PRO A 219 -1.43 4.54 -6.77
CA PRO A 219 -0.87 5.61 -5.95
C PRO A 219 -1.35 5.59 -4.52
N GLU A 220 -2.63 5.28 -4.31
CA GLU A 220 -3.25 5.20 -2.99
C GLU A 220 -2.71 4.03 -2.14
N VAL A 221 -2.22 2.95 -2.76
CA VAL A 221 -1.54 1.87 -2.03
C VAL A 221 -0.14 2.33 -1.58
N ASN A 222 0.56 3.07 -2.44
CA ASN A 222 1.92 3.55 -2.20
C ASN A 222 1.99 4.78 -1.25
N MET A 223 0.92 5.60 -1.21
CA MET A 223 0.88 6.87 -0.47
C MET A 223 0.01 6.86 0.80
N THR A 224 -0.77 5.80 1.03
CA THR A 224 -1.78 5.77 2.11
C THR A 224 -1.67 4.51 2.98
N LEU A 225 -0.56 4.38 3.70
CA LEU A 225 -0.57 3.61 4.95
C LEU A 225 -1.50 4.34 5.95
N GLY A 226 -2.79 3.96 6.03
CA GLY A 226 -3.64 4.31 7.18
C GLY A 226 -5.12 4.70 6.98
N ARG A 227 -5.92 4.17 6.02
CA ARG A 227 -7.40 4.33 6.04
C ARG A 227 -8.20 3.08 5.66
N ASP A 228 -9.32 2.87 6.35
CA ASP A 228 -10.22 1.71 6.26
C ASP A 228 -11.47 1.94 5.38
N ASP A 229 -11.34 2.63 4.23
CA ASP A 229 -12.48 2.80 3.31
C ASP A 229 -12.51 1.67 2.27
N VAL A 230 -13.53 0.81 2.40
CA VAL A 230 -13.75 -0.44 1.64
C VAL A 230 -13.83 -0.22 0.12
N GLN A 231 -14.51 0.83 -0.35
CA GLN A 231 -14.72 1.09 -1.79
C GLN A 231 -13.42 1.46 -2.54
N TYR A 232 -12.44 2.07 -1.86
CA TYR A 232 -11.18 2.43 -2.52
C TYR A 232 -10.31 1.21 -2.81
N THR A 233 -10.53 0.09 -2.12
CA THR A 233 -9.71 -1.11 -2.30
C THR A 233 -10.00 -1.81 -3.62
N GLN A 234 -11.22 -1.81 -4.14
CA GLN A 234 -11.55 -2.41 -5.45
C GLN A 234 -10.89 -1.67 -6.62
N MET A 235 -10.75 -0.34 -6.49
CA MET A 235 -10.18 0.51 -7.54
C MET A 235 -8.70 0.22 -7.80
N VAL A 236 -7.99 -0.42 -6.86
CA VAL A 236 -6.58 -0.79 -7.05
C VAL A 236 -6.42 -1.82 -8.17
N ASP A 237 -7.39 -2.74 -8.34
CA ASP A 237 -7.38 -3.73 -9.41
C ASP A 237 -7.57 -3.06 -10.78
N ILE A 238 -8.40 -2.02 -10.85
CA ILE A 238 -8.63 -1.24 -12.08
C ILE A 238 -7.35 -0.50 -12.49
N TRP A 239 -6.62 0.05 -11.52
CA TRP A 239 -5.32 0.66 -11.80
C TRP A 239 -4.33 -0.38 -12.31
N SER A 240 -4.23 -1.53 -11.64
CA SER A 240 -3.35 -2.63 -12.07
C SER A 240 -3.67 -3.09 -13.50
N LEU A 241 -4.95 -3.16 -13.87
CA LEU A 241 -5.38 -3.44 -15.23
C LEU A 241 -4.90 -2.35 -16.22
N GLY A 242 -5.02 -1.07 -15.86
CA GLY A 242 -4.50 0.02 -16.69
C GLY A 242 -2.99 -0.03 -16.91
N VAL A 243 -2.22 -0.37 -15.86
CA VAL A 243 -0.77 -0.57 -15.94
C VAL A 243 -0.44 -1.76 -16.84
N MET A 244 -1.15 -2.87 -16.65
CA MET A 244 -1.00 -4.10 -17.42
C MET A 244 -1.35 -3.88 -18.91
N LEU A 245 -2.40 -3.14 -19.22
CA LEU A 245 -2.78 -2.82 -20.61
C LEU A 245 -1.70 -2.00 -21.31
N HIS A 246 -1.12 -0.99 -20.64
CA HIS A 246 0.03 -0.27 -21.18
C HIS A 246 1.23 -1.20 -21.40
N TYR A 247 1.51 -2.10 -20.45
CA TYR A 247 2.62 -3.05 -20.54
C TYR A 247 2.44 -4.04 -21.69
N ILE A 248 1.25 -4.61 -21.86
CA ILE A 248 0.92 -5.56 -22.94
C ILE A 248 1.12 -4.92 -24.32
N LEU A 249 0.77 -3.64 -24.48
CA LEU A 249 0.86 -2.92 -25.76
C LEU A 249 2.29 -2.45 -26.09
N THR A 250 3.11 -2.15 -25.08
CA THR A 250 4.40 -1.46 -25.27
C THR A 250 5.62 -2.26 -24.87
N GLY A 251 5.46 -3.31 -24.05
CA GLY A 251 6.54 -4.02 -23.37
C GLY A 251 7.17 -3.24 -22.22
N CYS A 252 6.61 -2.08 -21.86
CA CYS A 252 7.17 -1.19 -20.83
C CYS A 252 6.08 -0.78 -19.83
N LEU A 253 6.43 -0.69 -18.55
CA LEU A 253 5.53 -0.11 -17.55
C LEU A 253 5.36 1.40 -17.82
N PRO A 254 4.15 1.97 -17.64
CA PRO A 254 3.90 3.41 -17.79
C PRO A 254 4.72 4.24 -16.79
N PHE A 255 5.06 3.65 -15.64
CA PHE A 255 5.87 4.28 -14.59
C PHE A 255 6.95 3.30 -14.11
N SER A 256 8.07 3.22 -14.83
CA SER A 256 9.20 2.34 -14.46
C SER A 256 9.98 2.85 -13.25
N GLN A 257 9.87 4.16 -12.93
CA GLN A 257 10.52 4.77 -11.77
C GLN A 257 9.51 5.51 -10.90
N HIS A 258 9.71 5.48 -9.57
CA HIS A 258 8.88 6.24 -8.63
C HIS A 258 8.80 7.74 -8.94
N LEU A 259 9.83 8.32 -9.56
CA LEU A 259 9.83 9.73 -9.96
C LEU A 259 8.83 10.01 -11.10
N GLN A 260 8.66 9.09 -12.05
CA GLN A 260 7.69 9.22 -13.14
C GLN A 260 6.25 9.17 -12.60
N LEU A 261 5.98 8.21 -11.71
CA LEU A 261 4.69 8.13 -11.02
C LEU A 261 4.40 9.41 -10.22
N ARG A 262 5.39 9.97 -9.52
CA ARG A 262 5.24 11.23 -8.79
C ARG A 262 4.95 12.41 -9.71
N LYS A 263 5.65 12.52 -10.84
CA LYS A 263 5.38 13.55 -11.85
C LYS A 263 3.96 13.41 -12.40
N TYR A 264 3.53 12.21 -12.77
CA TYR A 264 2.17 11.96 -13.21
C TYR A 264 1.11 12.38 -12.17
N ILE A 265 1.35 12.07 -10.90
CA ILE A 265 0.46 12.48 -9.80
C ILE A 265 0.41 14.00 -9.60
N GLN A 266 1.52 14.70 -9.84
CA GLN A 266 1.64 16.15 -9.67
C GLN A 266 1.05 16.91 -10.87
N ASP A 267 1.42 16.49 -12.08
CA ASP A 267 1.21 17.24 -13.32
C ASP A 267 -0.02 16.73 -14.10
N GLY A 268 -0.49 15.51 -13.82
CA GLY A 268 -1.63 14.87 -14.47
C GLY A 268 -1.39 14.45 -15.93
N GLN A 269 -0.18 14.63 -16.46
CA GLN A 269 0.15 14.32 -17.85
C GLN A 269 0.41 12.83 -18.07
N PHE A 270 -0.51 12.16 -18.77
CA PHE A 270 -0.41 10.74 -19.09
C PHE A 270 0.73 10.47 -20.10
N PRO A 271 1.65 9.52 -19.85
CA PRO A 271 2.76 9.25 -20.75
C PRO A 271 2.30 8.51 -22.03
N THR A 272 2.05 9.24 -23.12
CA THR A 272 1.57 8.64 -24.38
C THR A 272 2.67 8.20 -25.34
N ALA A 273 3.90 8.69 -25.17
CA ALA A 273 4.96 8.56 -26.18
C ALA A 273 5.21 7.12 -26.68
N LEU A 274 5.19 6.12 -25.78
CA LEU A 274 5.37 4.72 -26.15
C LEU A 274 4.13 4.13 -26.85
N LEU A 275 2.93 4.56 -26.46
CA LEU A 275 1.68 4.17 -27.12
C LEU A 275 1.59 4.80 -28.53
N ASP A 276 2.07 6.04 -28.68
CA ASP A 276 2.18 6.73 -29.96
C ASP A 276 3.15 5.99 -30.90
N ALA A 277 4.33 5.60 -30.40
CA ALA A 277 5.33 4.85 -31.16
C ALA A 277 4.83 3.45 -31.62
N ARG A 278 3.86 2.88 -30.90
CA ARG A 278 3.23 1.59 -31.24
C ARG A 278 1.97 1.73 -32.11
N GLY A 279 1.61 2.93 -32.52
CA GLY A 279 0.43 3.17 -33.35
C GLY A 279 -0.91 2.86 -32.66
N VAL A 280 -0.95 2.90 -31.32
CA VAL A 280 -2.16 2.63 -30.53
C VAL A 280 -3.22 3.70 -30.80
N SER A 281 -4.48 3.31 -30.92
CA SER A 281 -5.61 4.22 -31.21
C SER A 281 -5.82 5.28 -30.11
N SER A 282 -6.43 6.40 -30.48
CA SER A 282 -6.85 7.46 -29.53
C SER A 282 -7.83 6.94 -28.48
N GLU A 283 -8.72 6.04 -28.89
CA GLU A 283 -9.77 5.43 -28.09
C GLU A 283 -9.16 4.51 -27.02
N CYS A 284 -8.16 3.70 -27.38
CA CYS A 284 -7.40 2.88 -26.45
C CYS A 284 -6.60 3.73 -25.46
N LYS A 285 -5.89 4.77 -25.92
CA LYS A 285 -5.17 5.71 -25.04
C LYS A 285 -6.10 6.38 -24.03
N THR A 286 -7.26 6.83 -24.49
CA THR A 286 -8.30 7.43 -23.63
C THR A 286 -8.81 6.42 -22.61
N PHE A 287 -9.01 5.17 -23.01
CA PHE A 287 -9.42 4.11 -22.11
C PHE A 287 -8.38 3.86 -21.01
N ILE A 288 -7.11 3.67 -21.38
CA ILE A 288 -5.99 3.48 -20.43
C ILE A 288 -5.91 4.67 -19.46
N GLN A 289 -6.05 5.90 -19.96
CA GLN A 289 -6.03 7.10 -19.13
C GLN A 289 -7.17 7.11 -18.10
N LYS A 290 -8.36 6.64 -18.46
CA LYS A 290 -9.51 6.52 -17.54
C LYS A 290 -9.34 5.41 -16.49
N LEU A 291 -8.59 4.34 -16.80
CA LEU A 291 -8.19 3.32 -15.83
C LEU A 291 -7.08 3.82 -14.89
N LEU A 292 -6.19 4.69 -15.38
CA LEU A 292 -5.07 5.27 -14.64
C LEU A 292 -5.37 6.64 -14.02
N VAL A 293 -6.65 6.94 -13.76
CA VAL A 293 -7.02 8.14 -13.00
C VAL A 293 -6.48 8.01 -11.57
N VAL A 294 -5.69 9.00 -11.16
CA VAL A 294 -5.04 9.02 -9.84
C VAL A 294 -6.07 8.98 -8.71
N GLU A 295 -7.21 9.64 -8.88
CA GLU A 295 -8.31 9.59 -7.92
C GLU A 295 -9.14 8.31 -8.04
N PRO A 296 -9.21 7.46 -7.00
CA PRO A 296 -9.97 6.21 -7.08
C PRO A 296 -11.46 6.42 -7.38
N THR A 297 -12.08 7.49 -6.85
CA THR A 297 -13.52 7.77 -7.07
C THR A 297 -13.85 8.32 -8.44
N ALA A 298 -12.85 8.77 -9.20
CA ALA A 298 -13.03 9.24 -10.58
C ALA A 298 -12.49 8.25 -11.61
N ARG A 299 -11.85 7.17 -11.14
CA ARG A 299 -11.43 6.03 -11.94
C ARG A 299 -12.67 5.23 -12.34
N LEU A 300 -12.65 4.64 -13.53
CA LEU A 300 -13.75 3.76 -13.96
C LEU A 300 -13.89 2.59 -12.98
N SER A 301 -15.12 2.16 -12.74
CA SER A 301 -15.35 0.83 -12.15
C SER A 301 -15.19 -0.24 -13.23
N ALA A 302 -15.04 -1.52 -12.85
CA ALA A 302 -15.02 -2.62 -13.83
C ALA A 302 -16.29 -2.60 -14.70
N LYS A 303 -17.45 -2.36 -14.08
CA LYS A 303 -18.75 -2.22 -14.75
C LYS A 303 -18.77 -1.06 -15.75
N ASP A 304 -18.30 0.12 -15.37
CA ASP A 304 -18.29 1.29 -16.28
C ASP A 304 -17.24 1.15 -17.38
N ALA A 305 -16.13 0.48 -17.10
CA ALA A 305 -15.08 0.20 -18.07
C ALA A 305 -15.55 -0.77 -19.18
N LEU A 306 -16.40 -1.75 -18.85
CA LEU A 306 -17.05 -2.61 -19.85
C LEU A 306 -17.92 -1.83 -20.84
N LEU A 307 -18.50 -0.70 -20.40
CA LEU A 307 -19.33 0.17 -21.25
C LEU A 307 -18.51 1.16 -22.08
N HIS A 308 -17.19 1.17 -21.96
CA HIS A 308 -16.35 2.10 -22.72
C HIS A 308 -16.36 1.74 -24.22
N SER A 309 -16.38 2.77 -25.09
CA SER A 309 -16.46 2.61 -26.55
C SER A 309 -15.37 1.68 -27.11
N TRP A 310 -14.14 1.79 -26.58
CA TRP A 310 -13.03 0.91 -26.95
C TRP A 310 -13.28 -0.57 -26.59
N ILE A 311 -14.01 -0.90 -25.54
CA ILE A 311 -14.36 -2.30 -25.25
C ILE A 311 -15.53 -2.74 -26.13
N GLN A 312 -16.56 -1.89 -26.26
CA GLN A 312 -17.78 -2.19 -27.02
C GLN A 312 -17.53 -2.40 -28.53
N SER A 313 -16.47 -1.80 -29.11
CA SER A 313 -16.14 -2.00 -30.53
C SER A 313 -15.81 -3.45 -30.92
N LEU A 314 -15.46 -4.32 -29.95
CA LEU A 314 -15.31 -5.76 -30.18
C LEU A 314 -16.59 -6.40 -30.74
N SER A 315 -17.75 -5.96 -30.25
CA SER A 315 -19.06 -6.53 -30.62
C SER A 315 -19.53 -6.14 -32.03
N HIS A 316 -19.00 -5.06 -32.60
CA HIS A 316 -19.35 -4.58 -33.94
C HIS A 316 -18.48 -5.21 -35.04
N ASN A 317 -17.26 -5.63 -34.74
CA ASN A 317 -16.36 -6.24 -35.72
C ASN A 317 -16.61 -7.74 -35.95
N SER A 318 -17.28 -8.44 -35.04
CA SER A 318 -17.66 -9.86 -35.18
C SER A 318 -18.85 -10.11 -36.12
N HIS A 319 -19.56 -9.06 -36.55
CA HIS A 319 -20.70 -9.18 -37.47
C HIS A 319 -20.34 -9.10 -38.97
N VAL A 320 -19.06 -8.89 -39.34
CA VAL A 320 -18.66 -8.69 -40.74
C VAL A 320 -18.08 -9.95 -41.41
N ASN A 321 -17.67 -10.98 -40.67
CA ASN A 321 -17.19 -12.24 -41.25
C ASN A 321 -18.00 -13.43 -40.73
N GLY A 322 -19.01 -13.83 -41.50
CA GLY A 322 -19.77 -15.05 -41.25
C GLY A 322 -18.94 -16.29 -41.50
N ALA A 323 -18.73 -17.09 -40.46
CA ALA A 323 -18.64 -18.55 -40.51
C ALA A 323 -18.95 -19.10 -39.11
N GLU A 324 -19.86 -20.08 -39.08
CA GLU A 324 -20.44 -20.70 -37.90
C GLU A 324 -19.39 -21.20 -36.90
N LEU A 325 -19.50 -20.79 -35.64
CA LEU A 325 -18.97 -21.51 -34.50
C LEU A 325 -19.83 -21.19 -33.27
N GLU A 326 -20.43 -22.25 -32.71
CA GLU A 326 -21.24 -22.23 -31.50
C GLU A 326 -20.46 -21.63 -30.32
N SER A 327 -20.64 -20.33 -30.09
CA SER A 327 -20.15 -19.60 -28.92
C SER A 327 -21.34 -18.90 -28.25
N GLY A 328 -22.18 -19.70 -27.60
CA GLY A 328 -23.28 -19.22 -26.79
C GLY A 328 -22.77 -18.64 -25.47
N TYR A 329 -22.07 -17.51 -25.50
CA TYR A 329 -21.80 -16.71 -24.28
C TYR A 329 -21.64 -15.20 -24.54
N LEU A 330 -21.43 -14.75 -25.79
CA LEU A 330 -21.17 -13.32 -26.08
C LEU A 330 -22.39 -12.55 -26.60
N GLY A 331 -23.44 -13.22 -27.10
CA GLY A 331 -24.56 -12.56 -27.78
C GLY A 331 -25.77 -12.21 -26.91
N ASP A 332 -26.06 -13.00 -25.87
CA ASP A 332 -27.39 -12.96 -25.25
C ASP A 332 -27.56 -11.86 -24.18
N ARG A 333 -26.48 -11.42 -23.52
CA ARG A 333 -26.58 -10.41 -22.44
C ARG A 333 -26.64 -8.95 -22.93
N ILE A 334 -26.36 -8.69 -24.21
CA ILE A 334 -26.42 -7.33 -24.77
C ILE A 334 -27.84 -7.00 -25.27
N ARG A 335 -28.67 -8.00 -25.56
CA ARG A 335 -30.08 -7.78 -25.94
C ARG A 335 -31.01 -7.53 -24.74
N GLU A 336 -30.75 -8.12 -23.58
CA GLU A 336 -31.60 -7.94 -22.40
C GLU A 336 -31.42 -6.58 -21.67
N ALA A 337 -30.39 -5.78 -22.02
CA ALA A 337 -30.13 -4.50 -21.36
C ALA A 337 -30.89 -3.30 -21.97
N ASN A 338 -31.59 -3.46 -23.10
CA ASN A 338 -32.24 -2.36 -23.82
C ASN A 338 -33.78 -2.42 -23.86
N GLU A 339 -34.41 -3.32 -23.11
CA GLU A 339 -35.88 -3.31 -22.95
C GLU A 339 -36.25 -3.06 -21.49
N THR A 340 -36.63 -1.82 -21.18
CA THR A 340 -37.36 -1.49 -19.96
C THR A 340 -38.82 -1.89 -20.09
N PRO A 341 -39.37 -2.79 -19.24
CA PRO A 341 -40.81 -2.91 -19.10
C PRO A 341 -41.30 -1.80 -18.18
N SER A 342 -42.16 -0.93 -18.71
CA SER A 342 -42.95 0.02 -17.96
C SER A 342 -43.95 -0.73 -17.07
N LEU A 343 -43.69 -0.74 -15.75
CA LEU A 343 -44.64 -1.20 -14.75
C LEU A 343 -45.00 -0.03 -13.84
N SER A 344 -46.02 0.70 -14.28
CA SER A 344 -46.84 1.59 -13.46
C SER A 344 -47.64 0.76 -12.46
N THR A 345 -47.33 0.89 -11.17
CA THR A 345 -48.24 0.50 -10.08
C THR A 345 -48.74 1.76 -9.35
N PRO A 346 -50.04 1.84 -9.01
CA PRO A 346 -50.63 3.05 -8.44
C PRO A 346 -50.32 3.18 -6.94
N ILE A 347 -50.09 4.42 -6.51
CA ILE A 347 -50.03 4.83 -5.11
C ILE A 347 -51.45 4.75 -4.52
N PRO A 348 -51.67 4.12 -3.35
CA PRO A 348 -52.97 4.16 -2.69
C PRO A 348 -53.24 5.54 -2.09
N GLN A 349 -54.40 6.12 -2.41
CA GLN A 349 -54.88 7.36 -1.79
C GLN A 349 -55.39 7.10 -0.35
N PRO A 350 -55.24 8.08 0.57
CA PRO A 350 -55.90 8.03 1.87
C PRO A 350 -57.39 8.37 1.73
N SER A 351 -58.24 7.61 2.42
CA SER A 351 -59.68 7.81 2.53
C SER A 351 -60.05 9.02 3.40
N PRO A 352 -61.23 9.64 3.19
CA PRO A 352 -61.66 10.82 3.92
C PRO A 352 -62.34 10.43 5.23
N SER A 353 -61.90 11.00 6.35
CA SER A 353 -62.65 11.01 7.61
C SER A 353 -63.47 12.29 7.67
N GLN A 354 -64.80 12.14 7.61
CA GLN A 354 -65.74 13.14 8.12
C GLN A 354 -65.66 13.14 9.65
N ASP A 355 -65.50 14.32 10.24
CA ASP A 355 -66.13 14.69 11.50
C ASP A 355 -66.16 16.22 11.55
N GLY A 356 -67.36 16.78 11.53
CA GLY A 356 -67.59 18.19 11.80
C GLY A 356 -67.95 18.37 13.27
N ILE A 357 -67.32 19.32 13.96
CA ILE A 357 -67.89 19.97 15.15
C ILE A 357 -67.51 21.46 15.13
N GLU A 358 -68.50 22.24 15.56
CA GLU A 358 -68.69 23.69 15.55
C GLU A 358 -67.61 24.52 16.25
N GLY A 359 -67.61 25.82 15.92
CA GLY A 359 -66.56 26.77 16.24
C GLY A 359 -66.46 27.21 17.70
N THR A 360 -65.35 27.88 18.01
CA THR A 360 -65.27 28.96 19.01
C THR A 360 -63.97 29.77 18.84
N THR A 361 -64.07 31.05 19.18
CA THR A 361 -63.13 32.16 19.00
C THR A 361 -61.87 32.10 19.89
N ALA A 362 -61.36 30.91 20.22
CA ALA A 362 -60.09 30.71 20.95
C ALA A 362 -58.89 30.40 20.03
N GLY A 363 -59.13 30.22 18.72
CA GLY A 363 -58.12 29.75 17.75
C GLY A 363 -57.05 30.78 17.33
N GLN A 364 -57.22 32.07 17.59
CA GLN A 364 -56.30 33.09 17.06
C GLN A 364 -55.01 33.28 17.88
N SER A 365 -55.02 33.03 19.21
CA SER A 365 -53.80 33.13 20.03
C SER A 365 -52.94 31.86 19.90
N ASN A 366 -53.56 30.68 19.86
CA ASN A 366 -52.90 29.40 19.64
C ASN A 366 -52.33 29.25 18.22
N ALA A 367 -53.01 29.80 17.20
CA ALA A 367 -52.48 29.84 15.84
C ALA A 367 -51.24 30.75 15.70
N LYS A 368 -51.16 31.87 16.43
CA LYS A 368 -49.94 32.72 16.45
C LYS A 368 -48.78 32.02 17.16
N SER A 369 -49.04 31.33 18.27
CA SER A 369 -48.06 30.53 19.00
C SER A 369 -47.53 29.37 18.15
N MET A 370 -48.42 28.58 17.55
CA MET A 370 -48.06 27.49 16.62
C MET A 370 -47.34 28.00 15.36
N ARG A 371 -47.71 29.16 14.80
CA ARG A 371 -46.96 29.76 13.67
C ARG A 371 -45.56 30.20 14.07
N LYS A 372 -45.37 30.71 15.29
CA LYS A 372 -44.05 31.09 15.83
C LYS A 372 -43.19 29.85 16.08
N GLU A 373 -43.79 28.79 16.62
CA GLU A 373 -43.14 27.50 16.87
C GLU A 373 -42.80 26.77 15.57
N ASN A 374 -43.72 26.72 14.60
CA ASN A 374 -43.45 26.17 13.26
C ASN A 374 -42.40 27.00 12.50
N ARG A 375 -42.36 28.33 12.69
CA ARG A 375 -41.27 29.18 12.17
C ARG A 375 -39.93 28.87 12.85
N ARG A 376 -39.91 28.57 14.15
CA ARG A 376 -38.70 28.12 14.87
C ARG A 376 -38.23 26.76 14.36
N ARG A 377 -39.12 25.76 14.29
CA ARG A 377 -38.82 24.42 13.77
C ARG A 377 -38.33 24.44 12.32
N ARG A 378 -38.93 25.26 11.46
CA ARG A 378 -38.44 25.47 10.08
C ARG A 378 -37.05 26.12 10.07
N LYS A 379 -36.81 27.15 10.88
CA LYS A 379 -35.48 27.77 11.01
C LYS A 379 -34.44 26.78 11.54
N GLU A 380 -34.78 25.94 12.52
CA GLU A 380 -33.90 24.91 13.07
C GLU A 380 -33.62 23.78 12.06
N GLN A 381 -34.63 23.34 11.30
CA GLN A 381 -34.45 22.42 10.18
C GLN A 381 -33.56 23.02 9.09
N ASP A 382 -33.79 24.28 8.72
CA ASP A 382 -32.98 24.98 7.72
C ASP A 382 -31.52 25.14 8.17
N ILE A 383 -31.27 25.41 9.46
CA ILE A 383 -29.92 25.49 10.04
C ILE A 383 -29.26 24.09 10.01
N THR A 384 -30.02 23.05 10.33
CA THR A 384 -29.53 21.66 10.34
C THR A 384 -29.15 21.19 8.93
N ILE A 385 -29.98 21.49 7.92
CA ILE A 385 -29.69 21.14 6.52
C ILE A 385 -28.45 21.89 6.02
N PHE A 386 -28.36 23.19 6.34
CA PHE A 386 -27.19 24.01 5.98
C PHE A 386 -25.89 23.50 6.57
N GLU A 387 -25.87 23.16 7.86
CA GLU A 387 -24.64 22.63 8.47
C GLU A 387 -24.31 21.23 7.96
N ARG A 388 -25.30 20.39 7.61
CA ARG A 388 -25.02 19.10 6.95
C ARG A 388 -24.31 19.31 5.61
N GLU A 389 -24.76 20.27 4.81
CA GLU A 389 -24.11 20.61 3.53
C GLU A 389 -22.69 21.15 3.74
N CYS A 390 -22.51 22.11 4.66
CA CYS A 390 -21.19 22.68 4.95
C CYS A 390 -20.24 21.63 5.55
N ALA A 391 -20.72 20.76 6.44
CA ALA A 391 -19.93 19.68 7.02
C ALA A 391 -19.53 18.62 5.98
N TYR A 392 -20.42 18.31 5.04
CA TYR A 392 -20.12 17.43 3.91
C TYR A 392 -19.01 18.02 3.03
N LEU A 393 -19.15 19.28 2.60
CA LEU A 393 -18.12 19.97 1.81
C LEU A 393 -16.81 20.10 2.58
N HIS A 394 -16.85 20.44 3.86
CA HIS A 394 -15.67 20.53 4.71
C HIS A 394 -14.94 19.19 4.83
N SER A 395 -15.69 18.09 4.92
CA SER A 395 -15.14 16.72 4.94
C SER A 395 -14.48 16.39 3.60
N ARG A 396 -15.09 16.74 2.47
CA ARG A 396 -14.46 16.61 1.14
C ARG A 396 -13.20 17.48 1.00
N GLY A 397 -13.20 18.69 1.56
CA GLY A 397 -12.02 19.55 1.65
C GLY A 397 -10.88 18.89 2.42
N LYS A 398 -11.18 18.28 3.57
CA LYS A 398 -10.20 17.51 4.37
C LYS A 398 -9.67 16.31 3.59
N VAL A 399 -10.50 15.63 2.79
CA VAL A 399 -10.06 14.54 1.89
C VAL A 399 -9.13 15.09 0.81
N ALA A 400 -9.53 16.14 0.08
CA ALA A 400 -8.71 16.77 -0.95
C ALA A 400 -7.36 17.25 -0.40
N TYR A 401 -7.35 17.87 0.78
CA TYR A 401 -6.12 18.30 1.44
C TYR A 401 -5.21 17.11 1.75
N ARG A 402 -5.76 16.01 2.28
CA ARG A 402 -4.98 14.80 2.61
C ARG A 402 -4.46 14.07 1.36
N ARG A 403 -5.16 14.15 0.23
CA ARG A 403 -4.74 13.65 -1.10
C ARG A 403 -3.75 14.58 -1.83
N LEU A 404 -3.21 15.59 -1.14
CA LEU A 404 -2.24 16.57 -1.67
C LEU A 404 -2.80 17.52 -2.75
N TRP A 405 -4.11 17.59 -2.95
CA TRP A 405 -4.75 18.50 -3.90
C TRP A 405 -4.98 19.88 -3.31
N ALA A 406 -3.91 20.65 -3.20
CA ALA A 406 -3.92 21.92 -2.47
C ALA A 406 -4.90 22.96 -3.06
N SER A 407 -4.98 23.09 -4.39
CA SER A 407 -5.87 24.03 -5.07
C SER A 407 -7.36 23.65 -4.94
N LYS A 408 -7.69 22.36 -5.00
CA LYS A 408 -9.05 21.85 -4.81
C LYS A 408 -9.49 22.02 -3.36
N ALA A 409 -8.60 21.70 -2.41
CA ALA A 409 -8.86 21.89 -0.99
C ALA A 409 -9.12 23.37 -0.66
N GLU A 410 -8.28 24.29 -1.17
CA GLU A 410 -8.44 25.72 -0.96
C GLU A 410 -9.79 26.24 -1.47
N ARG A 411 -10.19 25.88 -2.70
CA ARG A 411 -11.48 26.29 -3.26
C ARG A 411 -12.66 25.80 -2.43
N ILE A 412 -12.62 24.54 -1.99
CA ILE A 412 -13.68 23.97 -1.15
C ILE A 412 -13.75 24.70 0.19
N PHE A 413 -12.62 24.89 0.87
CA PHE A 413 -12.61 25.56 2.18
C PHE A 413 -12.96 27.06 2.08
N SER A 414 -12.57 27.74 1.00
CA SER A 414 -13.00 29.12 0.73
C SER A 414 -14.52 29.18 0.59
N SER A 415 -15.11 28.30 -0.23
CA SER A 415 -16.58 28.25 -0.42
C SER A 415 -17.31 27.95 0.89
N VAL A 416 -16.83 27.00 1.69
CA VAL A 416 -17.41 26.68 3.00
C VAL A 416 -17.27 27.87 3.96
N HIS A 417 -16.12 28.55 3.96
CA HIS A 417 -15.91 29.72 4.80
C HIS A 417 -16.87 30.85 4.46
N ASP A 418 -17.04 31.16 3.16
CA ASP A 418 -17.95 32.23 2.72
C ASP A 418 -19.41 31.91 3.09
N LYS A 419 -19.84 30.66 2.88
CA LYS A 419 -21.17 30.18 3.29
C LYS A 419 -21.39 30.33 4.80
N ARG A 420 -20.44 29.86 5.62
CA ARG A 420 -20.54 29.93 7.09
C ARG A 420 -20.46 31.35 7.62
N LYS A 421 -19.60 32.19 7.03
CA LYS A 421 -19.47 33.60 7.39
C LYS A 421 -20.76 34.37 7.14
N LEU A 422 -21.43 34.14 6.00
CA LEU A 422 -22.68 34.81 5.66
C LEU A 422 -23.82 34.46 6.63
N ARG A 423 -23.88 33.20 7.10
CA ARG A 423 -25.02 32.69 7.88
C ARG A 423 -24.81 32.67 9.39
N LEU A 424 -23.61 32.31 9.85
CA LEU A 424 -23.27 32.16 11.27
C LEU A 424 -22.49 33.37 11.83
N GLY A 425 -21.98 34.23 10.95
CA GLY A 425 -21.09 35.32 11.30
C GLY A 425 -19.61 34.93 11.27
N ALA A 426 -18.74 35.95 11.31
CA ALA A 426 -17.31 35.82 11.11
C ALA A 426 -16.57 35.18 12.30
N ASP A 427 -17.11 35.31 13.52
CA ASP A 427 -16.45 34.89 14.75
C ASP A 427 -16.96 33.53 15.27
N HIS A 428 -17.92 32.93 14.56
CA HIS A 428 -18.47 31.62 14.93
C HIS A 428 -17.41 30.51 14.82
N PRO A 429 -17.30 29.57 15.79
CA PRO A 429 -16.27 28.53 15.81
C PRO A 429 -16.12 27.73 14.51
N LEU A 430 -17.25 27.34 13.89
CA LEU A 430 -17.26 26.62 12.61
C LEU A 430 -16.77 27.45 11.42
N THR A 431 -17.02 28.77 11.44
CA THR A 431 -16.48 29.72 10.45
C THR A 431 -14.97 29.82 10.62
N LEU A 432 -14.48 29.93 11.85
CA LEU A 432 -13.05 29.94 12.16
C LEU A 432 -12.36 28.60 11.83
N GLU A 433 -13.05 27.46 11.97
CA GLU A 433 -12.56 26.16 11.51
C GLU A 433 -12.35 26.14 10.00
N SER A 434 -13.35 26.56 9.22
CA SER A 434 -13.20 26.64 7.75
C SER A 434 -12.08 27.59 7.31
N LEU A 435 -11.93 28.74 7.99
CA LEU A 435 -10.83 29.70 7.74
C LEU A 435 -9.45 29.10 8.05
N HIS A 436 -9.33 28.38 9.16
CA HIS A 436 -8.13 27.63 9.52
C HIS A 436 -7.75 26.61 8.42
N TRP A 437 -8.72 25.83 7.93
CA TRP A 437 -8.47 24.84 6.89
C TRP A 437 -8.14 25.46 5.52
N GLN A 438 -8.73 26.61 5.20
CA GLN A 438 -8.37 27.40 4.02
C GLN A 438 -6.90 27.85 4.09
N GLY A 439 -6.48 28.47 5.19
CA GLY A 439 -5.11 28.92 5.39
C GLY A 439 -4.10 27.77 5.37
N LYS A 440 -4.44 26.63 5.98
CA LYS A 440 -3.63 25.41 5.92
C LYS A 440 -3.48 24.87 4.49
N SER A 441 -4.53 24.93 3.68
CA SER A 441 -4.52 24.51 2.28
C SER A 441 -3.68 25.46 1.40
N LEU A 442 -3.74 26.76 1.65
CA LEU A 442 -2.91 27.77 0.98
C LEU A 442 -1.40 27.54 1.23
N PHE A 443 -1.01 27.20 2.46
CA PHE A 443 0.39 26.86 2.76
C PHE A 443 0.89 25.64 1.97
N ARG A 444 0.00 24.68 1.70
CA ARG A 444 0.31 23.49 0.88
C ARG A 444 0.34 23.81 -0.61
N PHE A 445 -0.45 24.80 -1.05
CA PHE A 445 -0.47 25.26 -2.44
C PHE A 445 0.74 26.11 -2.80
N GLY A 446 1.43 26.69 -1.80
CA GLY A 446 2.62 27.51 -2.00
C GLY A 446 2.36 29.02 -1.95
N LEU A 447 1.10 29.45 -1.72
CA LEU A 447 0.74 30.86 -1.55
C LEU A 447 1.02 31.35 -0.13
N VAL A 448 2.30 31.42 0.24
CA VAL A 448 2.76 31.63 1.63
C VAL A 448 2.20 32.88 2.27
N ASN A 449 2.29 34.04 1.60
CA ASN A 449 1.82 35.32 2.15
C ASN A 449 0.31 35.34 2.40
N LYS A 450 -0.49 34.78 1.47
CA LYS A 450 -1.95 34.67 1.63
C LYS A 450 -2.29 33.70 2.75
N ALA A 451 -1.59 32.57 2.82
CA ALA A 451 -1.77 31.55 3.85
C ALA A 451 -1.50 32.11 5.26
N GLU A 452 -0.39 32.84 5.41
CA GLU A 452 -0.01 33.47 6.68
C GLU A 452 -1.07 34.48 7.13
N LYS A 453 -1.50 35.37 6.23
CA LYS A 453 -2.55 36.37 6.55
C LYS A 453 -3.84 35.70 7.01
N VAL A 454 -4.32 34.71 6.27
CA VAL A 454 -5.56 33.97 6.57
C VAL A 454 -5.47 33.22 7.90
N LEU A 455 -4.38 32.51 8.16
CA LEU A 455 -4.21 31.79 9.43
C LEU A 455 -4.00 32.74 10.61
N ARG A 456 -3.34 33.88 10.43
CA ARG A 456 -3.19 34.90 11.49
C ARG A 456 -4.54 35.50 11.86
N GLU A 457 -5.41 35.78 10.88
CA GLU A 457 -6.77 36.22 11.16
C GLU A 457 -7.55 35.15 11.96
N ALA A 458 -7.50 33.88 11.54
CA ALA A 458 -8.13 32.79 12.27
C ALA A 458 -7.58 32.66 13.70
N TYR A 459 -6.27 32.83 13.90
CA TYR A 459 -5.61 32.77 15.20
C TYR A 459 -6.07 33.90 16.13
N GLU A 460 -6.02 35.16 15.70
CA GLU A 460 -6.41 36.29 16.56
C GLU A 460 -7.88 36.23 16.96
N LYS A 461 -8.76 35.84 16.02
CA LYS A 461 -10.19 35.64 16.32
C LYS A 461 -10.41 34.49 17.31
N ARG A 462 -9.77 33.33 17.11
CA ARG A 462 -9.86 32.19 18.06
C ARG A 462 -9.28 32.54 19.42
N LYS A 463 -8.21 33.33 19.46
CA LYS A 463 -7.62 33.81 20.71
C LYS A 463 -8.56 34.75 21.47
N ALA A 464 -9.27 35.64 20.76
CA ALA A 464 -10.24 36.54 21.37
C ALA A 464 -11.50 35.80 21.86
N THR A 465 -11.97 34.78 21.14
CA THR A 465 -13.22 34.07 21.47
C THR A 465 -13.04 32.88 22.42
N LEU A 466 -11.98 32.08 22.23
CA LEU A 466 -11.72 30.84 22.97
C LEU A 466 -10.59 30.97 23.99
N GLY A 467 -9.79 32.03 23.90
CA GLY A 467 -8.60 32.25 24.72
C GLY A 467 -7.30 31.69 24.09
N PRO A 468 -6.13 32.10 24.63
CA PRO A 468 -4.81 31.76 24.07
C PRO A 468 -4.38 30.31 24.29
N LEU A 469 -4.89 29.65 25.34
CA LEU A 469 -4.54 28.26 25.68
C LEU A 469 -5.49 27.21 25.07
N HIS A 470 -6.54 27.64 24.37
CA HIS A 470 -7.49 26.71 23.75
C HIS A 470 -6.81 25.88 22.64
N PRO A 471 -7.07 24.56 22.54
CA PRO A 471 -6.42 23.69 21.56
C PRO A 471 -6.50 24.18 20.11
N ASP A 472 -7.66 24.69 19.68
CA ASP A 472 -7.85 25.25 18.32
C ASP A 472 -7.07 26.54 18.04
N THR A 473 -6.85 27.35 19.08
CA THR A 473 -6.03 28.57 19.02
C THR A 473 -4.57 28.17 18.83
N ILE A 474 -4.09 27.24 19.67
CA ILE A 474 -2.74 26.70 19.60
C ILE A 474 -2.49 26.02 18.24
N GLU A 475 -3.45 25.23 17.74
CA GLU A 475 -3.31 24.53 16.46
C GLU A 475 -3.20 25.50 15.27
N SER A 476 -3.90 26.63 15.30
CA SER A 476 -3.78 27.66 14.25
C SER A 476 -2.39 28.28 14.24
N LEU A 477 -1.85 28.60 15.42
CA LEU A 477 -0.50 29.13 15.55
C LEU A 477 0.57 28.11 15.15
N TYR A 478 0.35 26.84 15.49
CA TYR A 478 1.20 25.73 15.06
C TYR A 478 1.22 25.57 13.54
N GLN A 479 0.08 25.71 12.86
CA GLN A 479 0.02 25.65 11.40
C GLN A 479 0.73 26.84 10.74
N ILE A 480 0.72 28.04 11.33
CA ILE A 480 1.52 29.18 10.86
C ILE A 480 3.01 28.85 10.94
N GLY A 481 3.52 28.48 12.13
CA GLY A 481 4.93 28.18 12.32
C GLY A 481 5.41 26.99 11.47
N SER A 482 4.63 25.91 11.44
CA SER A 482 4.93 24.71 10.65
C SER A 482 4.86 24.98 9.14
N GLY A 483 3.91 25.82 8.70
CA GLY A 483 3.76 26.26 7.32
C GLY A 483 4.96 27.07 6.84
N LEU A 484 5.34 28.10 7.59
CA LEU A 484 6.51 28.95 7.31
C LEU A 484 7.81 28.14 7.26
N LEU A 485 8.01 27.21 8.20
CA LEU A 485 9.19 26.35 8.25
C LEU A 485 9.31 25.42 7.03
N ARG A 486 8.18 24.92 6.51
CA ARG A 486 8.16 24.10 5.27
C ARG A 486 8.57 24.91 4.04
N GLN A 487 8.33 26.22 4.06
CA GLN A 487 8.61 27.13 2.96
C GLN A 487 9.99 27.80 3.05
N GLY A 488 10.85 27.35 3.98
CA GLY A 488 12.20 27.91 4.14
C GLY A 488 12.23 29.29 4.79
N MET A 489 11.22 29.63 5.59
CA MET A 489 11.13 30.92 6.30
C MET A 489 11.40 30.74 7.80
N GLU A 490 12.56 30.14 8.15
CA GLU A 490 12.88 29.72 9.51
C GLU A 490 12.86 30.88 10.53
N LYS A 491 13.38 32.06 10.14
CA LYS A 491 13.40 33.24 11.02
C LYS A 491 11.99 33.68 11.44
N LYS A 492 11.02 33.63 10.51
CA LYS A 492 9.61 33.97 10.79
C LYS A 492 8.87 32.84 11.53
N ALA A 493 9.27 31.59 11.32
CA ALA A 493 8.66 30.43 11.95
C ALA A 493 9.01 30.31 13.46
N LEU A 494 10.16 30.82 13.87
CA LEU A 494 10.71 30.64 15.21
C LEU A 494 9.78 31.16 16.33
N GLU A 495 9.29 32.39 16.21
CA GLU A 495 8.47 33.04 17.24
C GLU A 495 7.09 32.34 17.42
N PRO A 496 6.32 32.05 16.35
CA PRO A 496 5.11 31.22 16.46
C PRO A 496 5.36 29.85 17.10
N LEU A 497 6.44 29.16 16.75
CA LEU A 497 6.75 27.83 17.29
C LEU A 497 7.10 27.86 18.77
N TRP A 498 7.85 28.86 19.25
CA TRP A 498 8.10 29.06 20.67
C TRP A 498 6.82 29.33 21.46
N LYS A 499 5.95 30.21 20.94
CA LYS A 499 4.64 30.48 21.57
C LYS A 499 3.78 29.22 21.69
N VAL A 500 3.75 28.38 20.65
CA VAL A 500 3.05 27.08 20.69
C VAL A 500 3.66 26.15 21.73
N TYR A 501 4.99 26.07 21.81
CA TYR A 501 5.68 25.25 22.80
C TYR A 501 5.31 25.67 24.23
N HIS A 502 5.37 26.97 24.54
CA HIS A 502 5.00 27.47 25.87
C HIS A 502 3.52 27.26 26.18
N ALA A 503 2.62 27.49 25.22
CA ALA A 503 1.18 27.29 25.41
C ALA A 503 0.83 25.82 25.68
N ARG A 504 1.41 24.87 24.93
CA ARG A 504 1.21 23.42 25.14
C ARG A 504 1.81 22.91 26.43
N LYS A 505 2.84 23.58 26.96
CA LYS A 505 3.42 23.27 28.27
C LYS A 505 2.52 23.72 29.43
N GLN A 506 1.76 24.79 29.25
CA GLN A 506 0.84 25.33 30.27
C GLN A 506 -0.54 24.65 30.25
N SER A 507 -0.94 24.01 29.15
CA SER A 507 -2.21 23.28 29.07
C SER A 507 -2.14 21.95 29.83
N ILE A 508 -3.10 21.71 30.72
CA ILE A 508 -3.17 20.54 31.63
C ILE A 508 -3.35 19.20 30.88
N ASP A 509 -3.92 19.20 29.67
CA ASP A 509 -4.13 18.00 28.83
C ASP A 509 -2.87 17.52 28.08
N SER A 510 -1.67 17.75 28.63
CA SER A 510 -0.38 17.57 27.95
C SER A 510 0.12 16.13 27.83
N ASP A 511 -0.69 15.12 28.16
CA ASP A 511 -0.28 13.72 28.04
C ASP A 511 -0.27 13.22 26.59
N GLY A 512 0.88 13.39 25.95
CA GLY A 512 1.44 12.40 25.05
C GLY A 512 1.81 12.91 23.66
N GLY A 513 0.87 13.48 22.89
CA GLY A 513 1.07 13.66 21.44
C GLY A 513 1.32 15.09 20.95
N GLY A 514 0.68 16.09 21.57
CA GLY A 514 0.73 17.49 21.12
C GLY A 514 2.05 18.17 21.43
N ALA A 515 2.57 17.98 22.65
CA ALA A 515 3.82 18.56 23.11
C ALA A 515 5.03 18.08 22.28
N VAL A 516 5.07 16.79 21.96
CA VAL A 516 6.13 16.17 21.14
C VAL A 516 6.19 16.80 19.75
N LYS A 517 5.05 16.90 19.06
CA LYS A 517 4.97 17.54 17.72
C LYS A 517 5.48 18.98 17.71
N SER A 518 5.25 19.74 18.79
CA SER A 518 5.80 21.10 18.91
C SER A 518 7.30 21.10 19.14
N VAL A 519 7.82 20.20 19.98
CA VAL A 519 9.27 20.05 20.21
C VAL A 519 9.97 19.66 18.91
N GLU A 520 9.50 18.64 18.20
CA GLU A 520 10.06 18.21 16.91
C GLU A 520 10.15 19.36 15.90
N ARG A 521 9.08 20.15 15.76
CA ARG A 521 9.03 21.27 14.81
C ARG A 521 9.94 22.42 15.23
N LEU A 522 9.96 22.76 16.51
CA LEU A 522 10.82 23.81 17.05
C LEU A 522 12.30 23.42 16.90
N THR A 523 12.66 22.18 17.24
CA THR A 523 14.00 21.62 17.05
C THR A 523 14.45 21.71 15.60
N LYS A 524 13.61 21.28 14.65
CA LYS A 524 13.90 21.41 13.21
C LYS A 524 14.15 22.86 12.79
N CYS A 525 13.37 23.80 13.33
CA CYS A 525 13.56 25.23 13.07
C CYS A 525 14.90 25.73 13.63
N LEU A 526 15.27 25.32 14.84
CA LEU A 526 16.53 25.70 15.50
C LEU A 526 17.74 25.13 14.75
N GLN A 527 17.70 23.85 14.35
CA GLN A 527 18.77 23.21 13.57
C GLN A 527 19.00 23.92 12.24
N LYS A 528 17.94 24.24 11.49
CA LYS A 528 18.08 24.99 10.23
C LYS A 528 18.61 26.41 10.40
N LEU A 529 18.42 27.02 11.58
CA LEU A 529 19.00 28.32 11.92
C LEU A 529 20.45 28.21 12.45
N GLY A 530 21.04 27.01 12.48
CA GLY A 530 22.36 26.76 13.06
C GLY A 530 22.40 26.83 14.59
N LYS A 531 21.25 26.92 15.26
CA LYS A 531 21.15 27.02 16.73
C LYS A 531 21.14 25.63 17.39
N HIS A 532 22.14 24.81 17.06
CA HIS A 532 22.21 23.40 17.46
C HIS A 532 22.27 23.22 18.99
N ASP A 533 22.95 24.10 19.73
CA ASP A 533 23.00 24.02 21.20
C ASP A 533 21.64 24.21 21.87
N GLN A 534 20.81 25.12 21.33
CA GLN A 534 19.46 25.34 21.85
C GLN A 534 18.55 24.14 21.54
N ALA A 535 18.70 23.57 20.34
CA ALA A 535 18.00 22.36 19.93
C ALA A 535 18.37 21.17 20.82
N LEU A 536 19.66 20.97 21.09
CA LEU A 536 20.17 19.90 21.94
C LEU A 536 19.64 20.02 23.37
N LYS A 537 19.75 21.20 24.00
CA LYS A 537 19.24 21.44 25.36
C LYS A 537 17.74 21.15 25.48
N LEU A 538 16.96 21.55 24.47
CA LEU A 538 15.54 21.26 24.43
C LEU A 538 15.27 19.75 24.32
N LEU A 539 15.96 19.06 23.40
CA LEU A 539 15.79 17.63 23.18
C LEU A 539 16.21 16.78 24.38
N LEU A 540 17.36 17.07 24.99
CA LEU A 540 17.85 16.32 26.15
C LEU A 540 16.88 16.37 27.32
N ARG A 541 16.36 17.58 27.61
CA ARG A 541 15.34 17.75 28.66
C ARG A 541 14.12 16.86 28.42
N HIS A 542 13.53 16.91 27.21
CA HIS A 542 12.34 16.11 26.91
C HIS A 542 12.63 14.62 26.84
N TYR A 543 13.86 14.25 26.43
CA TYR A 543 14.32 12.87 26.39
C TYR A 543 14.44 12.28 27.81
N GLU A 544 15.04 13.01 28.75
CA GLU A 544 15.10 12.63 30.17
C GLU A 544 13.71 12.57 30.81
N GLU A 545 12.86 13.57 30.57
CA GLU A 545 11.47 13.60 31.04
C GLU A 545 10.67 12.41 30.49
N SER A 546 10.93 11.97 29.25
CA SER A 546 10.28 10.79 28.65
C SER A 546 10.78 9.47 29.24
N LYS A 547 12.07 9.37 29.55
CA LYS A 547 12.69 8.20 30.18
C LYS A 547 12.27 7.99 31.64
N ALA A 548 11.96 9.08 32.35
CA ALA A 548 11.50 9.02 33.74
C ALA A 548 10.05 8.50 33.88
N ARG A 549 9.32 8.30 32.77
CA ARG A 549 7.94 7.79 32.81
C ARG A 549 7.91 6.27 33.07
N PRO A 550 6.84 5.74 33.70
CA PRO A 550 6.69 4.29 33.94
C PRO A 550 6.70 3.45 32.66
N ASP A 551 6.24 4.01 31.54
CA ASP A 551 6.39 3.45 30.20
C ASP A 551 7.37 4.33 29.39
N PRO A 552 8.69 4.07 29.50
CA PRO A 552 9.71 4.90 28.87
C PRO A 552 9.75 4.75 27.35
N TYR A 553 9.18 3.67 26.79
CA TYR A 553 9.21 3.35 25.37
C TYR A 553 7.86 3.65 24.68
N GLY A 554 7.24 4.78 25.02
CA GLY A 554 6.03 5.27 24.35
C GLY A 554 6.31 6.07 23.06
N GLY A 555 5.24 6.44 22.35
CA GLY A 555 5.35 7.23 21.11
C GLY A 555 6.01 8.62 21.30
N ALA A 556 5.96 9.18 22.51
CA ALA A 556 6.63 10.43 22.85
C ALA A 556 8.16 10.29 22.87
N PHE A 557 8.65 9.24 23.52
CA PHE A 557 10.08 8.90 23.53
C PHE A 557 10.60 8.72 22.10
N PHE A 558 9.89 7.94 21.28
CA PHE A 558 10.29 7.68 19.89
C PHE A 558 10.41 8.97 19.07
N GLY A 559 9.44 9.89 19.16
CA GLY A 559 9.48 11.17 18.45
C GLY A 559 10.65 12.07 18.85
N ILE A 560 10.94 12.13 20.16
CA ILE A 560 12.06 12.92 20.70
C ILE A 560 13.40 12.29 20.35
N ALA A 561 13.57 10.98 20.59
CA ALA A 561 14.79 10.23 20.28
C ALA A 561 15.12 10.29 18.78
N GLY A 562 14.11 10.19 17.92
CA GLY A 562 14.25 10.34 16.46
C GLY A 562 14.72 11.72 16.00
N CYS A 563 14.55 12.76 16.81
CA CYS A 563 15.13 14.09 16.57
C CYS A 563 16.50 14.28 17.25
N LEU A 564 16.68 13.67 18.43
CA LEU A 564 17.91 13.78 19.21
C LEU A 564 19.09 13.07 18.53
N ALA A 565 18.92 11.85 18.03
CA ALA A 565 20.03 11.09 17.43
C ALA A 565 20.65 11.80 16.20
N PRO A 566 19.87 12.32 15.23
CA PRO A 566 20.43 13.12 14.15
C PRO A 566 21.11 14.42 14.63
N CYS A 567 20.54 15.09 15.64
CA CYS A 567 21.11 16.32 16.20
C CYS A 567 22.49 16.06 16.86
N LEU A 568 22.61 14.98 17.64
CA LEU A 568 23.88 14.56 18.24
C LEU A 568 24.92 14.22 17.16
N ARG A 569 24.49 13.55 16.08
CA ARG A 569 25.35 13.23 14.94
C ARG A 569 25.87 14.48 14.22
N GLU A 570 25.02 15.50 14.02
CA GLU A 570 25.42 16.80 13.46
C GLU A 570 26.46 17.50 14.34
N LEU A 571 26.31 17.38 15.67
CA LEU A 571 27.26 17.90 16.66
C LEU A 571 28.50 17.01 16.86
N LYS A 572 28.66 15.95 16.06
CA LYS A 572 29.76 14.97 16.15
C LYS A 572 29.84 14.21 17.48
N MET A 573 28.75 14.20 18.25
CA MET A 573 28.58 13.39 19.46
C MET A 573 28.14 11.97 19.08
N TYR A 574 29.04 11.24 18.42
CA TYR A 574 28.71 10.00 17.71
C TYR A 574 28.39 8.83 18.64
N ALA A 575 29.05 8.72 19.78
CA ALA A 575 28.82 7.64 20.74
C ALA A 575 27.43 7.78 21.39
N GLU A 576 27.06 9.01 21.76
CA GLU A 576 25.76 9.35 22.30
C GLU A 576 24.65 9.13 21.25
N ALA A 577 24.89 9.55 20.00
CA ALA A 577 23.96 9.28 18.91
C ALA A 577 23.73 7.78 18.69
N ALA A 578 24.79 6.96 18.75
CA ALA A 578 24.70 5.51 18.62
C ALA A 578 23.87 4.88 19.76
N ASN A 579 24.06 5.34 21.01
CA ASN A 579 23.26 4.89 22.14
C ASN A 579 21.77 5.18 21.94
N VAL A 580 21.41 6.40 21.51
CA VAL A 580 20.01 6.76 21.25
C VAL A 580 19.42 5.89 20.14
N TYR A 581 20.17 5.62 19.06
CA TYR A 581 19.72 4.73 17.99
C TYR A 581 19.49 3.28 18.45
N ARG A 582 20.31 2.78 19.39
CA ARG A 582 20.08 1.46 20.01
C ARG A 582 18.80 1.41 20.83
N GLU A 583 18.49 2.47 21.57
CA GLU A 583 17.21 2.53 22.31
C GLU A 583 16.00 2.63 21.38
N ILE A 584 16.14 3.33 20.24
CA ILE A 584 15.11 3.31 19.19
C ILE A 584 14.94 1.90 18.61
N ALA A 585 16.02 1.14 18.44
CA ALA A 585 15.94 -0.25 18.00
C ALA A 585 15.21 -1.12 19.04
N GLU A 586 15.48 -0.94 20.33
CA GLU A 586 14.77 -1.64 21.42
C GLU A 586 13.28 -1.33 21.43
N PHE A 587 12.89 -0.06 21.22
CA PHE A 587 11.49 0.32 21.03
C PHE A 587 10.83 -0.51 19.90
N TRP A 588 11.48 -0.61 18.74
CA TRP A 588 10.95 -1.40 17.63
C TRP A 588 10.91 -2.90 17.90
N ARG A 589 11.86 -3.43 18.67
CA ARG A 589 11.88 -4.82 19.13
C ARG A 589 10.65 -5.12 19.99
N LEU A 590 10.33 -4.24 20.94
CA LEU A 590 9.15 -4.37 21.82
C LEU A 590 7.84 -4.31 21.03
N MET A 591 7.79 -3.49 19.97
CA MET A 591 6.62 -3.39 19.08
C MET A 591 6.51 -4.53 18.05
N GLY A 592 7.45 -5.49 18.03
CA GLY A 592 7.46 -6.61 17.08
C GLY A 592 7.77 -6.21 15.63
N ALA A 593 8.43 -5.06 15.42
CA ALA A 593 8.74 -4.52 14.10
C ALA A 593 10.22 -4.76 13.73
N SER A 594 10.52 -5.90 13.11
CA SER A 594 11.90 -6.29 12.79
C SER A 594 12.63 -5.34 11.83
N PHE A 595 11.99 -4.88 10.75
CA PHE A 595 12.66 -4.06 9.74
C PHE A 595 13.12 -2.70 10.30
N PRO A 596 12.25 -1.88 10.94
CA PRO A 596 12.67 -0.61 11.56
C PRO A 596 13.70 -0.77 12.70
N ARG A 597 13.66 -1.90 13.42
CA ARG A 597 14.69 -2.24 14.42
C ARG A 597 16.07 -2.31 13.76
N PHE A 598 16.20 -3.09 12.70
CA PHE A 598 17.48 -3.25 12.00
C PHE A 598 17.97 -1.94 11.36
N GLU A 599 17.08 -1.11 10.81
CA GLU A 599 17.45 0.21 10.30
C GLU A 599 18.05 1.09 11.42
N SER A 600 17.47 1.05 12.61
CA SER A 600 17.97 1.82 13.76
C SER A 600 19.33 1.30 14.23
N MET A 601 19.55 -0.02 14.23
CA MET A 601 20.85 -0.61 14.55
C MET A 601 21.93 -0.27 13.51
N ILE A 602 21.60 -0.28 12.22
CA ILE A 602 22.51 0.14 11.13
C ILE A 602 22.87 1.63 11.29
N ALA A 603 21.90 2.48 11.61
CA ALA A 603 22.15 3.89 11.89
C ALA A 603 23.07 4.09 13.11
N SER A 604 22.92 3.28 14.17
CA SER A 604 23.85 3.24 15.30
C SER A 604 25.26 2.85 14.85
N GLY A 605 25.42 1.77 14.08
CA GLY A 605 26.71 1.32 13.57
C GLY A 605 27.41 2.37 12.70
N ASN A 606 26.66 3.08 11.87
CA ASN A 606 27.17 4.20 11.08
C ASN A 606 27.66 5.36 11.95
N CYS A 607 27.02 5.62 13.09
CA CYS A 607 27.51 6.63 14.04
C CYS A 607 28.82 6.16 14.70
N LEU A 608 28.91 4.90 15.13
CA LEU A 608 30.14 4.34 15.69
C LEU A 608 31.32 4.42 14.71
N LEU A 609 31.09 4.12 13.42
CA LEU A 609 32.09 4.29 12.37
C LEU A 609 32.57 5.74 12.24
N ALA A 610 31.63 6.71 12.26
CA ALA A 610 31.96 8.13 12.18
C ALA A 610 32.75 8.63 13.42
N GLY A 611 32.50 8.02 14.58
CA GLY A 611 33.27 8.23 15.81
C GLY A 611 34.57 7.43 15.93
N CYS A 612 34.95 6.68 14.89
CA CYS A 612 36.13 5.80 14.88
C CYS A 612 36.11 4.67 15.94
N LEU A 613 34.93 4.30 16.43
CA LEU A 613 34.73 3.17 17.37
C LEU A 613 34.56 1.85 16.59
N PHE A 614 35.60 1.49 15.84
CA PHE A 614 35.53 0.44 14.82
C PHE A 614 35.21 -0.95 15.38
N LYS A 615 35.68 -1.28 16.60
CA LYS A 615 35.42 -2.59 17.21
C LYS A 615 33.96 -2.75 17.64
N GLU A 616 33.37 -1.69 18.18
CA GLU A 616 31.95 -1.68 18.56
C GLU A 616 31.06 -1.74 17.31
N ALA A 617 31.45 -1.02 16.25
CA ALA A 617 30.76 -1.08 14.96
C ALA A 617 30.77 -2.49 14.35
N GLU A 618 31.92 -3.19 14.39
CA GLU A 618 32.05 -4.57 13.92
C GLU A 618 31.07 -5.51 14.64
N VAL A 619 31.06 -5.47 15.98
CA VAL A 619 30.18 -6.31 16.79
C VAL A 619 28.72 -6.06 16.42
N LEU A 620 28.32 -4.79 16.32
CA LEU A 620 26.95 -4.41 16.01
C LEU A 620 26.53 -4.83 14.59
N PHE A 621 27.35 -4.58 13.56
CA PHE A 621 26.99 -4.98 12.20
C PHE A 621 26.95 -6.50 12.03
N THR A 622 27.81 -7.24 12.76
CA THR A 622 27.79 -8.70 12.78
C THR A 622 26.49 -9.20 13.39
N GLU A 623 26.12 -8.66 14.55
CA GLU A 623 24.86 -8.99 15.22
C GLU A 623 23.63 -8.71 14.33
N VAL A 624 23.59 -7.54 13.68
CA VAL A 624 22.50 -7.19 12.75
C VAL A 624 22.42 -8.18 11.61
N TYR A 625 23.56 -8.53 11.00
CA TYR A 625 23.59 -9.46 9.88
C TYR A 625 23.13 -10.86 10.30
N GLU A 626 23.65 -11.40 11.40
CA GLU A 626 23.27 -12.73 11.92
C GLU A 626 21.79 -12.79 12.30
N GLN A 627 21.24 -11.74 12.91
CA GLN A 627 19.81 -11.67 13.21
C GLN A 627 18.97 -11.61 11.94
N LYS A 628 19.36 -10.82 10.94
CA LYS A 628 18.68 -10.77 9.63
C LYS A 628 18.72 -12.13 8.92
N VAL A 629 19.86 -12.82 8.93
CA VAL A 629 20.01 -14.16 8.35
C VAL A 629 19.11 -15.16 9.07
N ARG A 630 19.04 -15.12 10.42
CA ARG A 630 18.14 -15.99 11.19
C ARG A 630 16.66 -15.73 10.89
N GLU A 631 16.28 -14.48 10.69
CA GLU A 631 14.86 -14.12 10.43
C GLU A 631 14.43 -14.33 8.98
N TYR A 632 15.31 -14.09 8.01
CA TYR A 632 14.93 -14.01 6.60
C TYR A 632 15.68 -15.00 5.69
N GLY A 633 16.82 -15.53 6.11
CA GLY A 633 17.74 -16.32 5.28
C GLY A 633 18.83 -15.48 4.62
N VAL A 634 19.90 -16.14 4.16
CA VAL A 634 21.12 -15.49 3.63
C VAL A 634 20.82 -14.66 2.37
N ASP A 635 20.10 -15.24 1.42
CA ASP A 635 19.86 -14.63 0.10
C ASP A 635 18.56 -13.80 0.03
N HIS A 636 17.89 -13.61 1.16
CA HIS A 636 16.62 -12.89 1.18
C HIS A 636 16.87 -11.37 1.05
N TRP A 637 16.05 -10.70 0.22
CA TRP A 637 16.22 -9.27 -0.05
C TRP A 637 16.24 -8.40 1.21
N LYS A 638 15.48 -8.71 2.28
CA LYS A 638 15.54 -8.00 3.57
C LYS A 638 16.85 -8.19 4.35
N THR A 639 17.58 -9.27 4.10
CA THR A 639 18.92 -9.50 4.64
C THR A 639 19.91 -8.58 3.94
N LEU A 640 19.81 -8.53 2.61
CA LEU A 640 20.72 -7.79 1.74
C LEU A 640 20.42 -6.29 1.66
N TYR A 641 19.16 -5.89 1.84
CA TYR A 641 18.66 -4.52 1.68
C TYR A 641 18.46 -3.81 3.03
N SER A 642 18.68 -2.50 3.02
CA SER A 642 18.29 -1.58 4.08
C SER A 642 17.95 -0.20 3.50
N ALA A 643 17.38 0.71 4.30
CA ALA A 643 17.16 2.11 3.88
C ALA A 643 18.49 2.85 3.62
N HIS A 644 19.61 2.32 4.12
CA HIS A 644 20.97 2.77 3.83
C HIS A 644 21.56 2.17 2.53
N GLY A 645 20.76 1.39 1.79
CA GLY A 645 21.10 0.76 0.52
C GLY A 645 21.36 -0.76 0.63
N PRO A 646 21.40 -1.46 -0.52
CA PRO A 646 21.88 -2.83 -0.63
C PRO A 646 23.31 -2.99 -0.08
N GLY A 647 23.56 -4.11 0.59
CA GLY A 647 24.86 -4.45 1.16
C GLY A 647 25.32 -3.54 2.30
N ALA A 648 24.43 -2.76 2.95
CA ALA A 648 24.83 -1.81 3.99
C ALA A 648 25.54 -2.48 5.18
N CYS A 649 25.10 -3.66 5.62
CA CYS A 649 25.79 -4.40 6.70
C CYS A 649 27.20 -4.83 6.27
N PHE A 650 27.36 -5.35 5.04
CA PHE A 650 28.68 -5.71 4.51
C PHE A 650 29.59 -4.50 4.37
N TYR A 651 29.06 -3.37 3.88
CA TYR A 651 29.83 -2.14 3.81
C TYR A 651 30.26 -1.66 5.20
N GLY A 652 29.35 -1.70 6.18
CA GLY A 652 29.64 -1.35 7.57
C GLY A 652 30.71 -2.23 8.21
N LEU A 653 30.65 -3.55 7.99
CA LEU A 653 31.70 -4.50 8.41
C LEU A 653 33.03 -4.21 7.71
N GLY A 654 33.01 -3.98 6.40
CA GLY A 654 34.20 -3.63 5.62
C GLY A 654 34.88 -2.37 6.15
N ALA A 655 34.10 -1.32 6.42
CA ALA A 655 34.59 -0.08 7.01
C ALA A 655 35.13 -0.29 8.44
N SER A 656 34.49 -1.15 9.24
CA SER A 656 34.95 -1.49 10.59
C SER A 656 36.30 -2.19 10.55
N PHE A 657 36.47 -3.20 9.69
CA PHE A 657 37.75 -3.89 9.53
C PHE A 657 38.83 -2.99 8.93
N TYR A 658 38.47 -2.13 7.97
CA TYR A 658 39.39 -1.18 7.37
C TYR A 658 39.97 -0.23 8.43
N GLY A 659 39.10 0.33 9.30
CA GLY A 659 39.51 1.19 10.40
C GLY A 659 40.39 0.51 11.46
N GLN A 660 40.22 -0.81 11.65
CA GLN A 660 41.07 -1.63 12.53
C GLN A 660 42.41 -2.04 11.88
N GLY A 661 42.60 -1.79 10.58
CA GLY A 661 43.80 -2.23 9.84
C GLY A 661 43.72 -3.66 9.29
N GLU A 662 42.58 -4.34 9.41
CA GLU A 662 42.35 -5.71 8.94
C GLU A 662 42.01 -5.76 7.44
N MET A 663 42.97 -5.33 6.61
CA MET A 663 42.76 -5.07 5.18
C MET A 663 42.19 -6.26 4.38
N LYS A 664 42.56 -7.51 4.73
CA LYS A 664 42.02 -8.71 4.06
C LYS A 664 40.52 -8.88 4.31
N LYS A 665 40.09 -8.78 5.57
CA LYS A 665 38.66 -8.89 5.93
C LYS A 665 37.87 -7.70 5.37
N ALA A 666 38.46 -6.51 5.43
CA ALA A 666 37.88 -5.31 4.83
C ALA A 666 37.58 -5.50 3.34
N HIS A 667 38.57 -5.98 2.57
CA HIS A 667 38.41 -6.23 1.15
C HIS A 667 37.30 -7.26 0.86
N GLU A 668 37.24 -8.37 1.61
CA GLU A 668 36.18 -9.37 1.43
C GLU A 668 34.78 -8.78 1.67
N MET A 669 34.60 -8.00 2.73
CA MET A 669 33.31 -7.39 3.04
C MET A 669 32.92 -6.29 2.04
N PHE A 670 33.87 -5.48 1.58
CA PHE A 670 33.61 -4.49 0.53
C PHE A 670 33.26 -5.16 -0.81
N ARG A 671 33.85 -6.31 -1.12
CA ARG A 671 33.47 -7.11 -2.29
C ARG A 671 32.02 -7.57 -2.21
N LYS A 672 31.61 -8.17 -1.09
CA LYS A 672 30.19 -8.58 -0.88
C LYS A 672 29.23 -7.39 -0.98
N ALA A 673 29.62 -6.24 -0.44
CA ALA A 673 28.85 -5.01 -0.58
C ALA A 673 28.77 -4.51 -2.03
N TYR A 674 29.87 -4.62 -2.78
CA TYR A 674 29.93 -4.26 -4.20
C TYR A 674 29.05 -5.17 -5.05
N GLU A 675 29.19 -6.48 -4.93
CA GLU A 675 28.40 -7.49 -5.66
C GLU A 675 26.89 -7.25 -5.42
N CYS A 676 26.49 -7.06 -4.16
CA CYS A 676 25.11 -6.76 -3.81
C CYS A 676 24.62 -5.42 -4.39
N ARG A 677 25.44 -4.36 -4.39
CA ARG A 677 25.02 -3.07 -4.97
C ARG A 677 25.01 -3.09 -6.49
N GLN A 678 25.93 -3.81 -7.11
CA GLN A 678 26.00 -4.02 -8.55
C GLN A 678 24.74 -4.72 -9.05
N GLU A 679 24.33 -5.80 -8.40
CA GLU A 679 23.12 -6.55 -8.76
C GLU A 679 21.84 -5.69 -8.67
N TYR A 680 21.69 -4.91 -7.59
CA TYR A 680 20.44 -4.19 -7.33
C TYR A 680 20.38 -2.76 -7.88
N LEU A 681 21.52 -2.09 -8.07
CA LEU A 681 21.60 -0.67 -8.47
C LEU A 681 22.36 -0.45 -9.78
N GLY A 682 23.10 -1.45 -10.27
CA GLY A 682 24.01 -1.33 -11.40
C GLY A 682 25.33 -0.60 -11.08
N ASP A 683 26.27 -0.67 -12.03
CA ASP A 683 27.64 -0.16 -11.90
C ASP A 683 27.74 1.36 -11.75
N ASN A 684 26.77 2.09 -12.32
CA ASN A 684 26.81 3.55 -12.36
C ASN A 684 26.27 4.23 -11.10
N HIS A 685 25.69 3.47 -10.17
CA HIS A 685 25.16 4.02 -8.95
C HIS A 685 26.27 4.45 -7.98
N THR A 686 26.08 5.56 -7.28
CA THR A 686 27.07 6.18 -6.38
C THR A 686 27.57 5.21 -5.31
N LEU A 687 26.65 4.49 -4.65
CA LEU A 687 26.98 3.49 -3.64
C LEU A 687 27.78 2.30 -4.21
N THR A 688 27.52 1.87 -5.44
CA THR A 688 28.26 0.78 -6.09
C THR A 688 29.70 1.19 -6.32
N ARG A 689 29.91 2.39 -6.87
CA ARG A 689 31.24 2.98 -7.08
C ARG A 689 32.00 3.19 -5.77
N GLU A 690 31.32 3.63 -4.72
CA GLU A 690 31.92 3.78 -3.39
C GLU A 690 32.44 2.44 -2.84
N SER A 691 31.63 1.37 -2.91
CA SER A 691 32.09 0.04 -2.48
C SER A 691 33.28 -0.45 -3.30
N LEU A 692 33.26 -0.25 -4.62
CA LEU A 692 34.35 -0.61 -5.52
C LEU A 692 35.64 0.12 -5.13
N GLN A 693 35.56 1.43 -4.91
CA GLN A 693 36.70 2.24 -4.51
C GLN A 693 37.30 1.73 -3.19
N ARG A 694 36.46 1.49 -2.17
CA ARG A 694 36.93 0.97 -0.87
C ARG A 694 37.55 -0.43 -0.98
N MET A 695 37.00 -1.27 -1.84
CA MET A 695 37.55 -2.59 -2.14
C MET A 695 38.98 -2.50 -2.72
N ILE A 696 39.20 -1.61 -3.69
CA ILE A 696 40.52 -1.35 -4.30
C ILE A 696 41.49 -0.75 -3.28
N GLU A 697 41.04 0.19 -2.45
CA GLU A 697 41.85 0.78 -1.38
C GLU A 697 42.36 -0.29 -0.40
N ALA A 698 41.48 -1.19 0.04
CA ALA A 698 41.83 -2.29 0.93
C ALA A 698 42.84 -3.27 0.28
N GLU A 699 42.70 -3.54 -1.02
CA GLU A 699 43.64 -4.37 -1.80
C GLU A 699 45.03 -3.73 -1.94
N SER A 700 45.09 -2.43 -2.21
CA SER A 700 46.36 -1.71 -2.22
C SER A 700 47.05 -1.74 -0.85
N GLY A 701 46.26 -1.73 0.23
CA GLY A 701 46.70 -1.87 1.61
C GLY A 701 47.32 -3.24 1.90
N THR A 702 46.68 -4.32 1.46
CA THR A 702 47.23 -5.69 1.62
C THR A 702 48.56 -5.85 0.88
N GLN A 703 48.67 -5.32 -0.34
CA GLN A 703 49.90 -5.40 -1.13
C GLN A 703 51.07 -4.63 -0.48
N LYS A 704 50.80 -3.46 0.09
CA LYS A 704 51.80 -2.71 0.87
C LYS A 704 52.26 -3.47 2.11
N LEU A 705 51.34 -4.14 2.81
CA LEU A 705 51.65 -4.94 3.99
C LEU A 705 52.55 -6.13 3.64
N PHE A 706 52.23 -6.83 2.54
CA PHE A 706 53.01 -7.96 2.03
C PHE A 706 54.44 -7.54 1.65
N ASN A 707 54.59 -6.40 0.96
CA ASN A 707 55.89 -5.85 0.61
C ASN A 707 56.73 -5.47 1.84
N ARG A 708 56.11 -4.95 2.91
CA ARG A 708 56.79 -4.66 4.19
C ARG A 708 57.24 -5.93 4.91
N LEU A 709 56.38 -6.94 5.00
CA LEU A 709 56.70 -8.24 5.63
C LEU A 709 57.81 -8.97 4.87
N SER A 710 57.78 -8.95 3.53
CA SER A 710 58.85 -9.51 2.69
C SER A 710 60.19 -8.81 2.94
N ARG A 711 60.20 -7.48 3.06
CA ARG A 711 61.42 -6.71 3.40
C ARG A 711 61.91 -6.99 4.82
N ALA A 712 61.00 -7.12 5.79
CA ALA A 712 61.35 -7.44 7.18
C ALA A 712 61.92 -8.86 7.31
N SER A 713 61.30 -9.85 6.65
CA SER A 713 61.79 -11.23 6.58
C SER A 713 63.17 -11.31 5.91
N LYS A 714 63.40 -10.58 4.81
CA LYS A 714 64.72 -10.48 4.18
C LYS A 714 65.77 -9.81 5.09
N ARG A 715 65.38 -8.86 5.95
CA ARG A 715 66.27 -8.24 6.93
C ARG A 715 66.61 -9.20 8.07
N MET A 716 65.64 -9.94 8.61
CA MET A 716 65.88 -10.98 9.63
C MET A 716 66.77 -12.11 9.07
N ALA A 717 66.53 -12.58 7.85
CA ALA A 717 67.36 -13.61 7.22
C ALA A 717 68.82 -13.15 6.99
N ARG A 718 69.06 -11.84 6.84
CA ARG A 718 70.41 -11.25 6.76
C ARG A 718 71.05 -10.98 8.12
N SER A 719 70.27 -11.01 9.21
CA SER A 719 70.76 -10.84 10.58
C SER A 719 71.08 -12.18 11.27
N ILE A 720 70.59 -13.29 10.70
CA ILE A 720 70.83 -14.67 11.17
C ILE A 720 72.01 -15.33 10.42
N ARG A 721 72.42 -14.75 9.28
CA ARG A 721 73.73 -14.99 8.66
C ARG A 721 74.73 -13.98 9.20
#